data_AF-A0A2L0FAN7-F1
#
_entry.id   AF-A0A2L0FAN7-F1
#
_cell.length_a   1.000
_cell.length_b   1.000
_cell.length_c   1.000
_cell.angle_alpha   90.00
_cell.angle_beta   90.00
_cell.angle_gamma   90.00
#
_symmetry.space_group_name_H-M   'P 1'
#
loop_
_entity.id
_entity.type
_entity.pdbx_description
1 polymer ?
#
loop_
_entity_poly.entity_id
_entity_poly.type
_entity_poly.pdbx_seq_one_letter_code
_entity_poly.pdbx_strand_id
1 'polypeptide(L)'
;MYRIDLKELASRESERVEWKENVAHINDVIATAVAFSNDLANVGGGYIVCGARETKDEHGFAKMETPGLTAGQAKEIEGRLMASCRDFVNPPITPQVEELPASTPDKRILVFIVPATPHAHSFRSKEHEAYYVRLSRETVQARNGLLRELLVKKRALDPWDKRVNASATIEDIDLLVLREQLQRMGLWDPGKALEDYLSPDVPLTAFAPPFCGREPLTGTIRPRNFALLLFGRDLQRFCGGAYAIFSVYPGTDRSEPTAERLPLPGNLFDQTRKLIDALNTQAYGVLDKLDAAPNLLKYPQRALHEAVVNALVHRDYESDQPVRVTVFSDRIEIRSPGALPSAVDREKFLTGHAAPVWRNQSLAYFFNKLHLAQGEGQGIPTILRTMSEEGCPAPIFDLETESVTCTLPAHPRHAMMRDRRAIERDIVLGNFKEAAEKARELLRRDPYDSRTIELFCEASSLMKAPEAVYEFAKELHIDKLGGTTQLKIAEMLASIRDQTESTKELARRLLQSAASGHFQEAEARKLVVSLRKIGDNHQAIDVLNRLFTSNPNLKNSSSLLQLRGKSYIDFAKRCTETAKNRSSPPRIKARAWEECRRYLEEAERDLHHALEHVVSPADREYILRDLEFLAHMKKIARKPTRYR
;
A
#
# COMPACT_ATOMS: atom_id res chain seq x y z
N MET A 1 -12.60 -56.00 -6.80
CA MET A 1 -11.22 -55.57 -6.50
C MET A 1 -10.83 -54.61 -7.60
N TYR A 2 -10.69 -53.31 -7.31
CA TYR A 2 -10.16 -52.35 -8.27
C TYR A 2 -8.71 -52.76 -8.55
N ARG A 3 -8.36 -53.02 -9.82
CA ARG A 3 -7.00 -53.40 -10.21
C ARG A 3 -6.19 -52.12 -10.36
N ILE A 4 -5.08 -51.98 -9.65
CA ILE A 4 -4.27 -50.74 -9.69
C ILE A 4 -3.65 -50.59 -11.08
N ASP A 5 -3.99 -49.49 -11.78
CA ASP A 5 -3.33 -49.13 -13.05
C ASP A 5 -2.19 -48.15 -12.79
N LEU A 6 -0.96 -48.61 -13.02
CA LEU A 6 0.25 -47.81 -12.86
C LEU A 6 0.28 -46.59 -13.79
N LYS A 7 -0.40 -46.63 -14.94
CA LYS A 7 -0.50 -45.46 -15.84
C LYS A 7 -1.41 -44.38 -15.28
N GLU A 8 -2.47 -44.77 -14.56
CA GLU A 8 -3.35 -43.82 -13.85
C GLU A 8 -2.65 -43.22 -12.60
N LEU A 9 -1.80 -44.00 -11.93
CA LEU A 9 -0.98 -43.48 -10.82
C LEU A 9 0.13 -42.53 -11.31
N ALA A 10 0.68 -42.77 -12.50
CA ALA A 10 1.71 -41.94 -13.12
C ALA A 10 1.18 -40.61 -13.64
N SER A 11 -0.06 -40.55 -14.12
CA SER A 11 -0.72 -39.26 -14.41
C SER A 11 -1.00 -38.43 -13.13
N ARG A 12 -0.75 -39.02 -11.94
CA ARG A 12 -0.91 -38.44 -10.61
C ARG A 12 0.41 -38.42 -9.82
N GLU A 13 1.55 -38.06 -10.41
CA GLU A 13 2.75 -37.70 -9.62
C GLU A 13 2.41 -36.50 -8.71
N SER A 14 2.07 -36.81 -7.46
CA SER A 14 1.34 -35.90 -6.59
C SER A 14 1.55 -36.28 -5.13
N GLU A 15 0.88 -35.55 -4.23
CA GLU A 15 0.84 -35.78 -2.78
C GLU A 15 0.43 -37.20 -2.35
N ARG A 16 0.05 -38.07 -3.28
CA ARG A 16 -0.52 -39.40 -3.03
C ARG A 16 0.33 -40.57 -3.55
N VAL A 17 1.41 -40.33 -4.27
CA VAL A 17 2.25 -41.40 -4.84
C VAL A 17 3.71 -41.13 -4.55
N GLU A 18 4.44 -42.14 -4.06
CA GLU A 18 5.90 -42.12 -3.89
C GLU A 18 6.52 -43.21 -4.76
N TRP A 19 7.41 -42.83 -5.68
CA TRP A 19 8.14 -43.74 -6.55
C TRP A 19 9.52 -44.06 -5.98
N LYS A 20 9.88 -45.35 -5.90
CA LYS A 20 11.21 -45.82 -5.51
C LYS A 20 11.74 -46.85 -6.51
N GLU A 21 12.75 -46.47 -7.29
CA GLU A 21 13.43 -47.40 -8.22
C GLU A 21 14.08 -48.55 -7.44
N ASN A 22 14.88 -48.20 -6.44
CA ASN A 22 15.54 -49.13 -5.51
C ASN A 22 15.32 -48.66 -4.08
N VAL A 23 15.07 -49.59 -3.16
CA VAL A 23 14.94 -49.29 -1.73
C VAL A 23 16.32 -49.39 -1.07
N ALA A 24 17.10 -48.32 -1.14
CA ALA A 24 18.42 -48.26 -0.51
C ALA A 24 18.33 -48.24 1.03
N HIS A 25 17.36 -47.49 1.56
CA HIS A 25 17.07 -47.40 2.99
C HIS A 25 15.59 -47.64 3.26
N ILE A 26 15.27 -48.75 3.95
CA ILE A 26 13.88 -49.11 4.28
C ILE A 26 13.21 -48.06 5.18
N ASN A 27 13.99 -47.33 5.98
CA ASN A 27 13.51 -46.25 6.85
C ASN A 27 12.83 -45.13 6.07
N ASP A 28 13.26 -44.83 4.84
CA ASP A 28 12.63 -43.80 4.01
C ASP A 28 11.24 -44.24 3.54
N VAL A 29 11.08 -45.52 3.24
CA VAL A 29 9.80 -46.14 2.87
C VAL A 29 8.86 -46.14 4.08
N ILE A 30 9.37 -46.44 5.28
CA ILE A 30 8.60 -46.40 6.54
C ILE A 30 8.17 -44.97 6.85
N ALA A 31 9.08 -43.99 6.76
CA ALA A 31 8.78 -42.58 6.98
C ALA A 31 7.67 -42.09 6.03
N THR A 32 7.71 -42.53 4.77
CA THR A 32 6.68 -42.21 3.77
C THR A 32 5.35 -42.91 4.09
N ALA A 33 5.37 -44.17 4.55
CA ALA A 33 4.16 -44.86 4.99
C ALA A 33 3.52 -44.19 6.21
N VAL A 34 4.33 -43.73 7.17
CA VAL A 34 3.87 -42.94 8.31
C VAL A 34 3.28 -41.61 7.85
N ALA A 35 3.94 -40.91 6.91
CA ALA A 35 3.44 -39.67 6.33
C ALA A 35 2.09 -39.83 5.63
N PHE A 36 1.90 -40.90 4.85
CA PHE A 36 0.62 -41.19 4.20
C PHE A 36 -0.47 -41.57 5.20
N SER A 37 -0.15 -42.32 6.26
CA SER A 37 -1.12 -42.65 7.32
C SER A 37 -1.53 -41.39 8.10
N ASN A 38 -0.56 -40.50 8.36
CA ASN A 38 -0.77 -39.21 9.01
C ASN A 38 -1.55 -38.21 8.16
N ASP A 39 -1.55 -38.35 6.83
CA ASP A 39 -2.45 -37.66 5.90
C ASP A 39 -2.76 -36.20 6.26
N LEU A 40 -1.72 -35.38 6.41
CA LEU A 40 -1.88 -33.99 6.84
C LEU A 40 -2.69 -33.17 5.82
N ALA A 41 -2.68 -33.53 4.53
CA ALA A 41 -3.46 -32.89 3.48
C ALA A 41 -4.93 -33.38 3.41
N ASN A 42 -5.30 -34.42 4.17
CA ASN A 42 -6.64 -35.05 4.13
C ASN A 42 -7.01 -35.57 2.72
N VAL A 43 -6.07 -36.24 2.06
CA VAL A 43 -6.21 -36.85 0.72
C VAL A 43 -6.61 -38.33 0.78
N GLY A 44 -6.72 -38.91 1.98
CA GLY A 44 -7.15 -40.28 2.23
C GLY A 44 -6.01 -41.31 2.24
N GLY A 45 -4.76 -40.87 2.28
CA GLY A 45 -3.56 -41.72 2.21
C GLY A 45 -2.94 -41.78 0.81
N GLY A 46 -2.10 -42.79 0.58
CA GLY A 46 -1.26 -42.84 -0.63
C GLY A 46 -0.73 -44.22 -1.00
N TYR A 47 0.06 -44.23 -2.06
CA TYR A 47 0.66 -45.43 -2.67
C TYR A 47 2.19 -45.28 -2.67
N ILE A 48 2.90 -46.30 -2.20
CA ILE A 48 4.35 -46.38 -2.36
C ILE A 48 4.65 -47.47 -3.38
N VAL A 49 5.27 -47.09 -4.50
CA VAL A 49 5.56 -48.00 -5.60
C VAL A 49 7.06 -48.27 -5.65
N CYS A 50 7.45 -49.52 -5.38
CA CYS A 50 8.84 -49.97 -5.39
C CYS A 50 9.15 -50.79 -6.66
N GLY A 51 10.27 -50.50 -7.32
CA GLY A 51 10.67 -51.12 -8.59
C GLY A 51 10.21 -50.36 -9.84
N ALA A 52 9.75 -49.12 -9.67
CA ALA A 52 9.34 -48.22 -10.74
C ALA A 52 9.91 -46.81 -10.52
N ARG A 53 10.13 -46.10 -11.61
CA ARG A 53 10.57 -44.70 -11.61
C ARG A 53 9.85 -43.90 -12.68
N GLU A 54 9.71 -42.61 -12.42
CA GLU A 54 9.22 -41.65 -13.39
C GLU A 54 10.39 -40.96 -14.08
N THR A 55 10.39 -40.97 -15.41
CA THR A 55 11.33 -40.27 -16.29
C THR A 55 10.56 -39.30 -17.19
N LYS A 56 11.27 -38.48 -17.98
CA LYS A 56 10.64 -37.66 -19.03
C LYS A 56 10.90 -38.30 -20.38
N ASP A 57 9.90 -38.29 -21.24
CA ASP A 57 10.09 -38.67 -22.64
C ASP A 57 10.82 -37.58 -23.44
N GLU A 58 11.03 -37.87 -24.71
CA GLU A 58 11.74 -37.04 -25.70
C GLU A 58 11.08 -35.66 -25.91
N HIS A 59 9.81 -35.51 -25.51
CA HIS A 59 9.00 -34.31 -25.64
C HIS A 59 8.73 -33.62 -24.29
N GLY A 60 9.31 -34.13 -23.19
CA GLY A 60 9.20 -33.57 -21.85
C GLY A 60 7.98 -34.03 -21.04
N PHE A 61 7.19 -35.00 -21.52
CA PHE A 61 6.06 -35.58 -20.79
C PHE A 61 6.51 -36.72 -19.85
N ALA A 62 5.73 -36.97 -18.80
CA ALA A 62 6.00 -38.04 -17.85
C ALA A 62 5.94 -39.42 -18.52
N LYS A 63 7.04 -40.18 -18.41
CA LYS A 63 7.19 -41.54 -18.89
C LYS A 63 7.54 -42.45 -17.73
N MET A 64 6.84 -43.57 -17.63
CA MET A 64 7.08 -44.55 -16.58
C MET A 64 8.05 -45.62 -17.03
N GLU A 65 9.07 -45.88 -16.21
CA GLU A 65 9.98 -47.00 -16.37
C GLU A 65 9.81 -47.97 -15.20
N THR A 66 9.66 -49.26 -15.53
CA THR A 66 9.47 -50.31 -14.53
C THR A 66 10.62 -51.32 -14.55
N PRO A 67 11.83 -50.93 -14.06
CA PRO A 67 12.99 -51.82 -14.05
C PRO A 67 12.77 -53.08 -13.20
N GLY A 68 11.82 -53.03 -12.25
CA GLY A 68 11.34 -54.15 -11.46
C GLY A 68 12.33 -54.65 -10.40
N LEU A 69 11.79 -55.33 -9.39
CA LEU A 69 12.52 -55.98 -8.30
C LEU A 69 12.63 -57.49 -8.55
N THR A 70 13.73 -58.09 -8.11
CA THR A 70 13.84 -59.56 -8.06
C THR A 70 12.96 -60.12 -6.92
N ALA A 71 12.59 -61.41 -7.00
CA ALA A 71 11.76 -62.05 -5.98
C ALA A 71 12.35 -61.97 -4.56
N GLY A 72 13.68 -62.08 -4.43
CA GLY A 72 14.38 -61.93 -3.15
C GLY A 72 14.27 -60.51 -2.59
N GLN A 73 14.50 -59.49 -3.42
CA GLN A 73 14.36 -58.09 -3.03
C GLN A 73 12.93 -57.72 -2.65
N ALA A 74 11.94 -58.19 -3.43
CA ALA A 74 10.53 -57.94 -3.15
C ALA A 74 10.14 -58.49 -1.77
N LYS A 75 10.45 -59.77 -1.51
CA LYS A 75 10.15 -60.41 -0.22
C LYS A 75 10.89 -59.76 0.95
N GLU A 76 12.13 -59.34 0.74
CA GLU A 76 12.89 -58.61 1.77
C GLU A 76 12.25 -57.26 2.09
N ILE A 77 11.93 -56.46 1.09
CA ILE A 77 11.33 -55.13 1.25
C ILE A 77 9.96 -55.24 1.93
N GLU A 78 9.09 -56.14 1.45
CA GLU A 78 7.77 -56.37 2.02
C GLU A 78 7.88 -56.80 3.49
N GLY A 79 8.69 -57.83 3.78
CA GLY A 79 8.85 -58.36 5.12
C GLY A 79 9.41 -57.31 6.10
N ARG A 80 10.44 -56.56 5.68
CA ARG A 80 11.04 -55.51 6.53
C ARG A 80 10.10 -54.35 6.75
N LEU A 81 9.36 -53.91 5.73
CA LEU A 81 8.39 -52.81 5.88
C LEU A 81 7.27 -53.23 6.83
N MET A 82 6.67 -54.40 6.61
CA MET A 82 5.58 -54.93 7.44
C MET A 82 5.98 -55.12 8.90
N ALA A 83 7.17 -55.69 9.15
CA ALA A 83 7.70 -55.84 10.51
C ALA A 83 7.93 -54.46 11.15
N SER A 84 8.52 -53.51 10.42
CA SER A 84 8.84 -52.21 10.99
C SER A 84 7.60 -51.35 11.27
N CYS A 85 6.60 -51.41 10.40
CA CYS A 85 5.30 -50.75 10.61
C CYS A 85 4.54 -51.31 11.83
N ARG A 86 4.84 -52.53 12.25
CA ARG A 86 4.25 -53.16 13.43
C ARG A 86 5.03 -52.85 14.70
N ASP A 87 6.36 -52.96 14.64
CA ASP A 87 7.21 -52.98 15.82
C ASP A 87 7.76 -51.58 16.18
N PHE A 88 7.90 -50.70 15.18
CA PHE A 88 8.56 -49.40 15.33
C PHE A 88 7.66 -48.21 15.01
N VAL A 89 6.42 -48.41 14.56
CA VAL A 89 5.45 -47.33 14.33
C VAL A 89 4.40 -47.35 15.43
N ASN A 90 4.08 -46.19 16.01
CA ASN A 90 3.13 -46.06 17.10
C ASN A 90 2.09 -44.95 16.85
N PRO A 91 0.79 -45.25 16.84
CA PRO A 91 0.20 -46.60 16.79
C PRO A 91 0.67 -47.39 15.55
N PRO A 92 0.63 -48.73 15.54
CA PRO A 92 1.09 -49.51 14.38
C PRO A 92 0.21 -49.27 13.15
N ILE A 93 0.80 -49.36 11.96
CA ILE A 93 0.10 -49.27 10.67
C ILE A 93 0.22 -50.58 9.90
N THR A 94 -0.77 -50.87 9.05
CA THR A 94 -0.77 -52.09 8.22
C THR A 94 -1.06 -51.72 6.76
N PRO A 95 -0.01 -51.45 5.97
CA PRO A 95 -0.16 -51.26 4.53
C PRO A 95 -0.74 -52.52 3.86
N GLN A 96 -1.51 -52.35 2.79
CA GLN A 96 -1.88 -53.46 1.92
C GLN A 96 -0.86 -53.56 0.78
N VAL A 97 -0.53 -54.78 0.34
CA VAL A 97 0.49 -55.01 -0.69
C VAL A 97 -0.16 -55.61 -1.91
N GLU A 98 0.12 -55.05 -3.07
CA GLU A 98 -0.24 -55.63 -4.37
C GLU A 98 1.03 -55.83 -5.20
N GLU A 99 1.21 -57.03 -5.74
CA GLU A 99 2.28 -57.36 -6.66
C GLU A 99 1.82 -57.18 -8.10
N LEU A 100 2.56 -56.38 -8.88
CA LEU A 100 2.29 -56.13 -10.29
C LEU A 100 3.46 -56.63 -11.17
N PRO A 101 3.19 -57.08 -12.42
CA PRO A 101 4.24 -57.47 -13.35
C PRO A 101 5.06 -56.24 -13.81
N ALA A 102 6.39 -56.38 -13.87
CA ALA A 102 7.28 -55.37 -14.44
C ALA A 102 7.43 -55.51 -15.98
N SER A 103 8.09 -54.57 -16.63
CA SER A 103 8.45 -54.69 -18.07
C SER A 103 9.35 -55.90 -18.36
N THR A 104 10.08 -56.40 -17.36
CA THR A 104 10.86 -57.65 -17.44
C THR A 104 10.07 -58.81 -16.85
N PRO A 105 9.89 -59.95 -17.56
CA PRO A 105 9.04 -61.07 -17.14
C PRO A 105 9.36 -61.65 -15.74
N ASP A 106 10.64 -61.67 -15.36
CA ASP A 106 11.13 -62.27 -14.12
C ASP A 106 11.18 -61.30 -12.94
N LYS A 107 10.64 -60.09 -13.11
CA LYS A 107 10.65 -59.05 -12.08
C LYS A 107 9.24 -58.60 -11.73
N ARG A 108 9.09 -58.06 -10.53
CA ARG A 108 7.81 -57.59 -9.98
C ARG A 108 7.95 -56.17 -9.45
N ILE A 109 6.83 -55.48 -9.38
CA ILE A 109 6.66 -54.17 -8.76
C ILE A 109 5.83 -54.40 -7.50
N LEU A 110 6.24 -53.80 -6.39
CA LEU A 110 5.46 -53.82 -5.16
C LEU A 110 4.74 -52.48 -5.01
N VAL A 111 3.42 -52.55 -4.82
CA VAL A 111 2.60 -51.38 -4.51
C VAL A 111 2.09 -51.52 -3.08
N PHE A 112 2.57 -50.66 -2.19
CA PHE A 112 2.04 -50.53 -0.84
C PHE A 112 0.93 -49.48 -0.83
N ILE A 113 -0.29 -49.91 -0.54
CA ILE A 113 -1.46 -49.06 -0.34
C ILE A 113 -1.51 -48.70 1.13
N VAL A 114 -1.35 -47.41 1.43
CA VAL A 114 -1.26 -46.90 2.80
C VAL A 114 -2.47 -45.99 3.06
N PRO A 115 -3.53 -46.50 3.71
CA PRO A 115 -4.71 -45.70 4.01
C PRO A 115 -4.42 -44.68 5.11
N ALA A 116 -5.09 -43.52 5.04
CA ALA A 116 -5.12 -42.58 6.15
C ALA A 116 -5.82 -43.18 7.38
N THR A 117 -5.38 -42.79 8.56
CA THR A 117 -5.93 -43.25 9.84
C THR A 117 -6.41 -42.07 10.69
N PRO A 118 -7.22 -42.28 11.75
CA PRO A 118 -7.60 -41.21 12.66
C PRO A 118 -6.50 -40.83 13.67
N HIS A 119 -5.38 -41.56 13.74
CA HIS A 119 -4.34 -41.37 14.76
C HIS A 119 -3.10 -40.65 14.22
N ALA A 120 -2.33 -40.03 15.12
CA ALA A 120 -1.01 -39.51 14.80
C ALA A 120 0.02 -40.61 15.02
N HIS A 121 0.67 -41.04 13.94
CA HIS A 121 1.66 -42.09 13.90
C HIS A 121 3.07 -41.51 13.99
N SER A 122 3.86 -41.99 14.94
CA SER A 122 5.29 -41.77 15.03
C SER A 122 6.06 -43.00 14.55
N PHE A 123 7.27 -42.79 14.07
CA PHE A 123 8.25 -43.83 13.76
C PHE A 123 9.43 -43.73 14.74
N ARG A 124 9.68 -44.81 15.46
CA ARG A 124 10.79 -44.95 16.40
C ARG A 124 11.99 -45.59 15.71
N SER A 125 12.98 -44.77 15.41
CA SER A 125 14.30 -45.25 15.00
C SER A 125 15.15 -45.58 16.23
N LYS A 126 16.38 -46.10 16.03
CA LYS A 126 17.31 -46.42 17.13
C LYS A 126 17.64 -45.23 18.03
N GLU A 127 17.60 -44.01 17.50
CA GLU A 127 18.08 -42.81 18.21
C GLU A 127 16.93 -41.87 18.62
N HIS A 128 15.86 -41.77 17.83
CA HIS A 128 14.78 -40.81 18.07
C HIS A 128 13.43 -41.32 17.54
N GLU A 129 12.35 -40.86 18.19
CA GLU A 129 10.96 -41.00 17.74
C GLU A 129 10.56 -39.76 16.94
N ALA A 130 10.03 -39.96 15.73
CA ALA A 130 9.77 -38.88 14.79
C ALA A 130 8.40 -39.05 14.12
N TYR A 131 7.69 -37.94 13.93
CA TYR A 131 6.48 -37.90 13.13
C TYR A 131 6.84 -37.42 11.71
N TYR A 132 6.19 -37.99 10.71
CA TYR A 132 6.39 -37.62 9.32
C TYR A 132 5.06 -37.22 8.71
N VAL A 133 5.09 -36.23 7.82
CA VAL A 133 3.94 -35.74 7.05
C VAL A 133 4.35 -35.51 5.61
N ARG A 134 3.38 -35.61 4.70
CA ARG A 134 3.59 -35.30 3.29
C ARG A 134 3.26 -33.82 3.06
N LEU A 135 4.21 -33.08 2.50
CA LEU A 135 4.03 -31.70 2.06
C LEU A 135 4.32 -31.67 0.56
N SER A 136 3.29 -31.46 -0.27
CA SER A 136 3.43 -31.60 -1.71
C SER A 136 4.05 -32.96 -2.07
N ARG A 137 5.22 -32.98 -2.72
CA ARG A 137 5.92 -34.20 -3.16
C ARG A 137 6.94 -34.74 -2.16
N GLU A 138 7.12 -34.11 -1.00
CA GLU A 138 8.19 -34.47 -0.07
C GLU A 138 7.64 -35.03 1.25
N THR A 139 8.31 -36.08 1.73
CA THR A 139 8.12 -36.59 3.10
C THR A 139 9.02 -35.80 4.03
N VAL A 140 8.43 -34.99 4.92
CA VAL A 140 9.16 -34.13 5.85
C VAL A 140 8.89 -34.57 7.28
N GLN A 141 9.91 -34.49 8.14
CA GLN A 141 9.72 -34.70 9.57
C GLN A 141 8.89 -33.55 10.16
N ALA A 142 7.76 -33.86 10.77
CA ALA A 142 6.95 -32.90 11.50
C ALA A 142 7.65 -32.51 12.81
N ARG A 143 8.07 -31.24 12.90
CA ARG A 143 8.65 -30.64 14.10
C ARG A 143 7.88 -29.36 14.47
N ASN A 144 8.00 -28.93 15.71
CA ASN A 144 7.44 -27.66 16.20
C ASN A 144 5.96 -27.47 15.80
N GLY A 145 5.62 -26.37 15.12
CA GLY A 145 4.25 -26.06 14.71
C GLY A 145 3.61 -27.14 13.82
N LEU A 146 4.39 -27.75 12.92
CA LEU A 146 3.90 -28.79 12.00
C LEU A 146 3.51 -30.07 12.74
N LEU A 147 4.28 -30.46 13.76
CA LEU A 147 3.92 -31.58 14.64
C LEU A 147 2.63 -31.29 15.41
N ARG A 148 2.50 -30.08 15.96
CA ARG A 148 1.29 -29.70 16.69
C ARG A 148 0.06 -29.70 15.80
N GLU A 149 0.18 -29.17 14.59
CA GLU A 149 -0.90 -29.20 13.60
C GLU A 149 -1.36 -30.64 13.32
N LEU A 150 -0.41 -31.56 13.12
CA LEU A 150 -0.72 -32.98 12.97
C LEU A 150 -1.46 -33.54 14.20
N LEU A 151 -0.94 -33.32 15.40
CA LEU A 151 -1.53 -33.85 16.64
C LEU A 151 -2.95 -33.31 16.87
N VAL A 152 -3.19 -32.03 16.59
CA VAL A 152 -4.51 -31.41 16.68
C VAL A 152 -5.46 -31.99 15.63
N LYS A 153 -5.01 -32.13 14.37
CA LYS A 153 -5.82 -32.68 13.29
C LYS A 153 -6.23 -34.13 13.55
N LYS A 154 -5.35 -34.91 14.18
CA LYS A 154 -5.59 -36.30 14.61
C LYS A 154 -6.26 -36.43 15.98
N ARG A 155 -6.69 -35.32 16.59
CA ARG A 155 -7.36 -35.28 17.90
C ARG A 155 -6.55 -35.90 19.04
N ALA A 156 -5.23 -36.03 18.87
CA ALA A 156 -4.32 -36.46 19.92
C ALA A 156 -4.03 -35.33 20.92
N LEU A 157 -4.27 -34.09 20.50
CA LEU A 157 -4.06 -32.90 21.30
C LEU A 157 -5.20 -31.90 21.05
N ASP A 158 -5.77 -31.32 22.10
CA ASP A 158 -6.73 -30.24 21.93
C ASP A 158 -6.06 -28.99 21.33
N PRO A 159 -6.76 -28.20 20.49
CA PRO A 159 -6.31 -26.87 20.10
C PRO A 159 -5.91 -26.04 21.31
N TRP A 160 -4.84 -25.25 21.19
CA TRP A 160 -4.27 -24.52 22.33
C TRP A 160 -5.29 -23.60 23.02
N ASP A 161 -6.14 -22.93 22.26
CA ASP A 161 -7.16 -22.02 22.77
C ASP A 161 -8.14 -22.75 23.72
N LYS A 162 -8.44 -24.02 23.44
CA LYS A 162 -9.36 -24.86 24.24
C LYS A 162 -8.71 -25.51 25.45
N ARG A 163 -7.39 -25.47 25.63
CA ARG A 163 -6.73 -26.10 26.79
C ARG A 163 -6.95 -25.29 28.06
N VAL A 164 -7.00 -25.97 29.21
CA VAL A 164 -6.97 -25.32 30.53
C VAL A 164 -5.60 -24.72 30.79
N ASN A 165 -5.55 -23.52 31.36
CA ASN A 165 -4.29 -22.90 31.75
C ASN A 165 -3.93 -23.30 33.18
N ALA A 166 -2.81 -23.98 33.37
CA ALA A 166 -2.41 -24.54 34.66
C ALA A 166 -2.04 -23.48 35.72
N SER A 167 -1.65 -22.26 35.32
CA SER A 167 -1.24 -21.21 36.25
C SER A 167 -2.36 -20.21 36.57
N ALA A 168 -3.47 -20.24 35.84
CA ALA A 168 -4.60 -19.33 36.03
C ALA A 168 -5.70 -19.94 36.91
N THR A 169 -6.49 -19.04 37.49
CA THR A 169 -7.65 -19.30 38.34
C THR A 169 -8.87 -18.54 37.82
N ILE A 170 -10.05 -18.83 38.37
CA ILE A 170 -11.29 -18.14 37.99
C ILE A 170 -11.24 -16.65 38.36
N GLU A 171 -10.49 -16.29 39.41
CA GLU A 171 -10.32 -14.89 39.87
C GLU A 171 -9.54 -14.02 38.87
N ASP A 172 -8.76 -14.65 38.00
CA ASP A 172 -8.03 -13.96 36.93
C ASP A 172 -8.96 -13.58 35.75
N ILE A 173 -10.25 -13.94 35.77
CA ILE A 173 -11.23 -13.49 34.80
C ILE A 173 -11.85 -12.16 35.25
N ASP A 174 -11.86 -11.18 34.35
CA ASP A 174 -12.56 -9.92 34.51
C ASP A 174 -14.06 -10.09 34.24
N LEU A 175 -14.80 -10.25 35.34
CA LEU A 175 -16.26 -10.37 35.31
C LEU A 175 -16.97 -9.14 34.73
N LEU A 176 -16.37 -7.95 34.78
CA LEU A 176 -16.97 -6.74 34.20
C LEU A 176 -16.94 -6.82 32.67
N VAL A 177 -15.77 -7.16 32.11
CA VAL A 177 -15.60 -7.36 30.66
C VAL A 177 -16.46 -8.53 30.19
N LEU A 178 -16.48 -9.64 30.93
CA LEU A 178 -17.35 -10.78 30.63
C LEU A 178 -18.82 -10.37 30.54
N ARG A 179 -19.33 -9.64 31.53
CA ARG A 179 -20.73 -9.15 31.53
C ARG A 179 -21.01 -8.26 30.33
N GLU A 180 -20.15 -7.28 30.07
CA GLU A 180 -20.30 -6.35 28.95
C GLU A 180 -20.39 -7.10 27.61
N GLN A 181 -19.49 -8.05 27.37
CA GLN A 181 -19.49 -8.80 26.12
C GLN A 181 -20.66 -9.79 26.03
N LEU A 182 -21.07 -10.43 27.14
CA LEU A 182 -22.29 -11.25 27.16
C LEU A 182 -23.53 -10.44 26.79
N GLN A 183 -23.63 -9.19 27.25
CA GLN A 183 -24.71 -8.28 26.87
C GLN A 183 -24.66 -7.94 25.38
N ARG A 184 -23.48 -7.59 24.86
CA ARG A 184 -23.30 -7.29 23.41
C ARG A 184 -23.62 -8.48 22.52
N MET A 185 -23.35 -9.71 22.97
CA MET A 185 -23.69 -10.93 22.26
C MET A 185 -25.16 -11.35 22.40
N GLY A 186 -25.94 -10.70 23.28
CA GLY A 186 -27.31 -11.11 23.61
C GLY A 186 -27.39 -12.42 24.39
N LEU A 187 -26.32 -12.78 25.11
CA LEU A 187 -26.19 -14.02 25.89
C LEU A 187 -26.26 -13.80 27.41
N TRP A 188 -26.47 -12.55 27.82
CA TRP A 188 -26.63 -12.15 29.22
C TRP A 188 -28.04 -12.45 29.73
N ASP A 189 -28.12 -13.21 30.84
CA ASP A 189 -29.34 -13.48 31.58
C ASP A 189 -29.27 -12.77 32.94
N PRO A 190 -30.12 -11.75 33.18
CA PRO A 190 -30.17 -11.05 34.47
C PRO A 190 -30.50 -11.95 35.68
N GLY A 191 -31.13 -13.12 35.45
CA GLY A 191 -31.47 -14.09 36.50
C GLY A 191 -30.33 -15.04 36.87
N LYS A 192 -29.20 -14.99 36.15
CA LYS A 192 -28.05 -15.89 36.32
C LYS A 192 -26.85 -15.14 36.91
N ALA A 193 -26.15 -15.74 37.88
CA ALA A 193 -24.93 -15.15 38.41
C ALA A 193 -23.80 -15.21 37.36
N LEU A 194 -22.85 -14.27 37.40
CA LEU A 194 -21.75 -14.25 36.42
C LEU A 194 -20.85 -15.48 36.56
N GLU A 195 -20.69 -15.97 37.78
CA GLU A 195 -19.89 -17.14 38.13
C GLU A 195 -20.48 -18.42 37.51
N ASP A 196 -21.79 -18.49 37.31
CA ASP A 196 -22.45 -19.64 36.69
C ASP A 196 -22.07 -19.78 35.20
N TYR A 197 -21.58 -18.72 34.56
CA TYR A 197 -21.03 -18.79 33.20
C TYR A 197 -19.62 -19.39 33.17
N LEU A 198 -18.92 -19.41 34.31
CA LEU A 198 -17.58 -19.99 34.47
C LEU A 198 -17.63 -21.46 34.88
N SER A 199 -18.82 -22.08 34.89
CA SER A 199 -18.98 -23.52 35.10
C SER A 199 -18.15 -24.33 34.10
N PRO A 200 -17.42 -25.37 34.55
CA PRO A 200 -16.65 -26.24 33.66
C PRO A 200 -17.52 -27.23 32.88
N ASP A 201 -18.79 -27.36 33.24
CA ASP A 201 -19.68 -28.43 32.76
C ASP A 201 -20.73 -27.89 31.76
N VAL A 202 -21.06 -26.60 31.83
CA VAL A 202 -22.09 -25.98 31.00
C VAL A 202 -21.44 -25.06 29.98
N PRO A 203 -21.43 -25.41 28.68
CA PRO A 203 -20.94 -24.50 27.66
C PRO A 203 -21.92 -23.35 27.46
N LEU A 204 -21.40 -22.17 27.13
CA LEU A 204 -22.23 -21.02 26.79
C LEU A 204 -23.05 -21.28 25.52
N THR A 205 -22.49 -22.04 24.57
CA THR A 205 -23.08 -22.30 23.25
C THR A 205 -22.70 -23.70 22.79
N ALA A 206 -23.45 -24.27 21.83
CA ALA A 206 -23.14 -25.58 21.26
C ALA A 206 -21.81 -25.61 20.46
N PHE A 207 -21.22 -24.46 20.15
CA PHE A 207 -20.09 -24.33 19.22
C PHE A 207 -18.76 -23.99 19.92
N ALA A 208 -18.80 -23.64 21.21
CA ALA A 208 -17.62 -23.35 22.01
C ALA A 208 -17.63 -24.19 23.29
N PRO A 209 -16.47 -24.71 23.73
CA PRO A 209 -16.40 -25.37 25.03
C PRO A 209 -16.71 -24.38 26.17
N PRO A 210 -17.00 -24.87 27.39
CA PRO A 210 -17.16 -24.02 28.57
C PRO A 210 -15.91 -23.17 28.79
N PHE A 211 -16.07 -21.97 29.37
CA PHE A 211 -14.93 -21.05 29.61
C PHE A 211 -13.88 -21.64 30.53
N CYS A 212 -14.27 -22.55 31.41
CA CYS A 212 -13.39 -23.26 32.31
C CYS A 212 -13.36 -24.77 32.01
N GLY A 213 -12.40 -25.47 32.60
CA GLY A 213 -12.32 -26.92 32.60
C GLY A 213 -11.71 -27.41 33.90
N ARG A 214 -11.82 -28.71 34.15
CA ARG A 214 -11.22 -29.36 35.32
C ARG A 214 -9.80 -29.78 34.98
N GLU A 215 -8.84 -29.38 35.80
CA GLU A 215 -7.47 -29.90 35.73
C GLU A 215 -7.47 -31.40 36.05
N PRO A 216 -6.86 -32.27 35.21
CA PRO A 216 -7.02 -33.73 35.33
C PRO A 216 -6.58 -34.33 36.68
N LEU A 217 -5.54 -33.78 37.30
CA LEU A 217 -4.95 -34.33 38.53
C LEU A 217 -5.60 -33.80 39.80
N THR A 218 -5.92 -32.51 39.83
CA THR A 218 -6.40 -31.83 41.05
C THR A 218 -7.93 -31.68 41.07
N GLY A 219 -8.59 -31.80 39.91
CA GLY A 219 -9.99 -31.46 39.74
C GLY A 219 -10.29 -29.96 39.85
N THR A 220 -9.27 -29.12 40.07
CA THR A 220 -9.41 -27.67 40.21
C THR A 220 -9.98 -27.07 38.94
N ILE A 221 -10.96 -26.19 39.09
CA ILE A 221 -11.57 -25.49 37.97
C ILE A 221 -10.60 -24.38 37.55
N ARG A 222 -10.19 -24.42 36.29
CA ARG A 222 -9.27 -23.45 35.69
C ARG A 222 -9.83 -22.89 34.39
N PRO A 223 -9.58 -21.61 34.09
CA PRO A 223 -10.01 -21.02 32.83
C PRO A 223 -9.24 -21.66 31.67
N ARG A 224 -9.91 -21.77 30.53
CA ARG A 224 -9.28 -22.14 29.26
C ARG A 224 -8.58 -20.93 28.66
N ASN A 225 -7.57 -21.18 27.84
CA ASN A 225 -6.75 -20.12 27.25
C ASN A 225 -7.58 -19.09 26.47
N PHE A 226 -8.59 -19.51 25.70
CA PHE A 226 -9.46 -18.57 24.98
C PHE A 226 -10.26 -17.66 25.94
N ALA A 227 -10.67 -18.16 27.10
CA ALA A 227 -11.37 -17.36 28.11
C ALA A 227 -10.43 -16.30 28.70
N LEU A 228 -9.18 -16.66 28.98
CA LEU A 228 -8.15 -15.71 29.43
C LEU A 228 -7.82 -14.67 28.34
N LEU A 229 -7.75 -15.07 27.08
CA LEU A 229 -7.48 -14.13 25.98
C LEU A 229 -8.58 -13.07 25.84
N LEU A 230 -9.84 -13.46 26.04
CA LEU A 230 -11.00 -12.58 25.88
C LEU A 230 -11.29 -11.76 27.15
N PHE A 231 -11.16 -12.38 28.32
CA PHE A 231 -11.66 -11.83 29.59
C PHE A 231 -10.61 -11.82 30.70
N GLY A 232 -9.38 -12.26 30.45
CA GLY A 232 -8.35 -12.32 31.49
C GLY A 232 -7.87 -10.94 31.94
N ARG A 233 -7.68 -10.81 33.25
CA ARG A 233 -6.90 -9.75 33.90
C ARG A 233 -5.43 -10.07 33.69
N ASP A 234 -4.63 -9.04 33.37
CA ASP A 234 -3.18 -9.16 33.20
C ASP A 234 -2.75 -10.37 32.35
N LEU A 235 -3.39 -10.53 31.18
CA LEU A 235 -3.19 -11.66 30.26
C LEU A 235 -1.71 -12.04 30.05
N GLN A 236 -0.82 -11.05 29.98
CA GLN A 236 0.59 -11.25 29.71
C GLN A 236 1.32 -12.06 30.82
N ARG A 237 0.75 -12.19 32.04
CA ARG A 237 1.24 -13.11 33.08
C ARG A 237 1.11 -14.58 32.67
N PHE A 238 0.07 -14.90 31.90
CA PHE A 238 -0.23 -16.28 31.46
C PHE A 238 0.25 -16.55 30.03
N CYS A 239 0.30 -15.51 29.20
CA CYS A 239 0.70 -15.60 27.80
C CYS A 239 1.61 -14.40 27.46
N GLY A 240 2.91 -14.52 27.75
CA GLY A 240 3.88 -13.43 27.65
C GLY A 240 3.95 -12.79 26.25
N GLY A 241 3.81 -13.58 25.19
CA GLY A 241 3.78 -13.08 23.80
C GLY A 241 2.43 -12.52 23.33
N ALA A 242 1.34 -12.67 24.09
CA ALA A 242 -0.01 -12.35 23.65
C ALA A 242 -0.34 -10.85 23.77
N TYR A 243 0.45 -10.00 23.11
CA TYR A 243 0.23 -8.56 23.02
C TYR A 243 0.52 -8.06 21.60
N ALA A 244 0.10 -6.83 21.31
CA ALA A 244 0.42 -6.16 20.07
C ALA A 244 1.45 -5.05 20.29
N ILE A 245 2.22 -4.74 19.24
CA ILE A 245 3.10 -3.58 19.20
C ILE A 245 2.67 -2.73 18.03
N PHE A 246 2.38 -1.47 18.31
CA PHE A 246 2.12 -0.45 17.30
C PHE A 246 3.37 0.41 17.12
N SER A 247 3.87 0.53 15.90
CA SER A 247 5.03 1.35 15.57
C SER A 247 4.74 2.31 14.43
N VAL A 248 5.22 3.55 14.52
CA VAL A 248 5.11 4.54 13.44
C VAL A 248 6.50 5.00 13.02
N TYR A 249 6.78 4.86 11.72
CA TYR A 249 7.98 5.33 11.07
C TYR A 249 7.61 6.44 10.07
N PRO A 250 8.18 7.65 10.19
CA PRO A 250 7.93 8.73 9.23
C PRO A 250 8.40 8.41 7.82
N GLY A 251 9.43 7.56 7.66
CA GLY A 251 10.00 7.16 6.39
C GLY A 251 9.28 5.98 5.72
N THR A 252 9.95 5.34 4.76
CA THR A 252 9.49 4.11 4.08
C THR A 252 10.22 2.86 4.58
N ASP A 253 11.21 3.04 5.46
CA ASP A 253 12.00 1.98 6.06
C ASP A 253 12.20 2.19 7.57
N ARG A 254 12.92 1.26 8.21
CA ARG A 254 13.22 1.27 9.64
C ARG A 254 14.58 1.93 9.96
N SER A 255 15.23 2.59 9.00
CA SER A 255 16.54 3.22 9.17
C SER A 255 16.46 4.61 9.79
N GLU A 256 15.26 5.20 9.82
CA GLU A 256 14.98 6.50 10.45
C GLU A 256 15.43 6.54 11.93
N PRO A 257 16.02 7.66 12.39
CA PRO A 257 16.56 7.78 13.75
C PRO A 257 15.47 7.86 14.84
N THR A 258 14.23 8.17 14.46
CA THR A 258 13.11 8.31 15.38
C THR A 258 11.93 7.44 14.95
N ALA A 259 11.42 6.62 15.87
CA ALA A 259 10.22 5.84 15.70
C ALA A 259 9.38 5.90 16.97
N GLU A 260 8.07 6.02 16.82
CA GLU A 260 7.15 5.82 17.93
C GLU A 260 6.90 4.33 18.07
N ARG A 261 6.98 3.80 19.29
CA ARG A 261 6.68 2.40 19.58
C ARG A 261 5.83 2.31 20.83
N LEU A 262 4.64 1.76 20.68
CA LEU A 262 3.66 1.60 21.74
C LEU A 262 3.30 0.12 21.89
N PRO A 263 3.75 -0.54 22.98
CA PRO A 263 3.24 -1.83 23.38
C PRO A 263 1.78 -1.71 23.82
N LEU A 264 0.93 -2.62 23.36
CA LEU A 264 -0.50 -2.68 23.65
C LEU A 264 -0.82 -4.00 24.37
N PRO A 265 -0.61 -4.08 25.70
CA PRO A 265 -1.03 -5.22 26.52
C PRO A 265 -2.54 -5.17 26.84
N GLY A 266 -3.02 -6.22 27.48
CA GLY A 266 -4.44 -6.43 27.84
C GLY A 266 -5.07 -7.60 27.11
N ASN A 267 -6.37 -7.80 27.31
CA ASN A 267 -7.17 -8.80 26.58
C ASN A 267 -7.32 -8.42 25.10
N LEU A 268 -7.83 -9.34 24.27
CA LEU A 268 -7.91 -9.14 22.83
C LEU A 268 -8.90 -8.03 22.41
N PHE A 269 -9.94 -7.75 23.20
CA PHE A 269 -10.87 -6.65 22.92
C PHE A 269 -10.18 -5.30 23.08
N ASP A 270 -9.41 -5.13 24.15
CA ASP A 270 -8.62 -3.93 24.38
C ASP A 270 -7.53 -3.74 23.33
N GLN A 271 -6.83 -4.82 22.97
CA GLN A 271 -5.83 -4.77 21.90
C GLN A 271 -6.45 -4.35 20.55
N THR A 272 -7.59 -4.94 20.20
CA THR A 272 -8.32 -4.64 18.96
C THR A 272 -8.74 -3.18 18.92
N ARG A 273 -9.41 -2.70 19.98
CA ARG A 273 -9.85 -1.30 20.10
C ARG A 273 -8.68 -0.33 20.00
N LYS A 274 -7.64 -0.51 20.82
CA LYS A 274 -6.46 0.38 20.84
C LYS A 274 -5.75 0.42 19.49
N LEU A 275 -5.62 -0.72 18.80
CA LEU A 275 -5.01 -0.79 17.47
C LEU A 275 -5.85 -0.04 16.42
N ILE A 276 -7.17 -0.27 16.41
CA ILE A 276 -8.07 0.39 15.47
C ILE A 276 -8.07 1.90 15.70
N ASP A 277 -8.12 2.36 16.96
CA ASP A 277 -8.09 3.79 17.31
C ASP A 277 -6.75 4.43 16.87
N ALA A 278 -5.63 3.75 17.13
CA ALA A 278 -4.31 4.21 16.69
C ALA A 278 -4.20 4.27 15.16
N LEU A 279 -4.70 3.26 14.45
CA LEU A 279 -4.71 3.21 12.99
C LEU A 279 -5.63 4.26 12.39
N ASN A 280 -6.81 4.51 12.97
CA ASN A 280 -7.73 5.55 12.53
C ASN A 280 -7.12 6.95 12.68
N THR A 281 -6.30 7.16 13.70
CA THR A 281 -5.53 8.41 13.87
C THR A 281 -4.51 8.61 12.73
N GLN A 282 -3.94 7.51 12.20
CA GLN A 282 -3.03 7.54 11.05
C GLN A 282 -3.77 7.56 9.69
N ALA A 283 -5.03 7.10 9.66
CA ALA A 283 -5.89 7.06 8.49
C ALA A 283 -6.69 8.36 8.34
N TYR A 284 -6.03 9.52 8.39
CA TYR A 284 -6.69 10.79 8.15
C TYR A 284 -7.21 10.88 6.71
N GLY A 285 -8.45 11.36 6.54
CA GLY A 285 -8.99 11.73 5.25
C GLY A 285 -8.37 13.05 4.79
N VAL A 286 -7.96 13.12 3.52
CA VAL A 286 -7.50 14.38 2.94
C VAL A 286 -8.69 15.08 2.30
N LEU A 287 -8.96 16.30 2.76
CA LEU A 287 -9.91 17.22 2.15
C LEU A 287 -9.16 18.08 1.13
N ASP A 288 -9.38 17.83 -0.14
CA ASP A 288 -8.98 18.77 -1.18
C ASP A 288 -10.16 19.71 -1.45
N LYS A 289 -10.06 20.98 -1.04
CA LYS A 289 -11.13 21.97 -1.26
C LYS A 289 -11.13 22.53 -2.69
N LEU A 290 -10.10 22.22 -3.49
CA LEU A 290 -9.91 22.73 -4.84
C LEU A 290 -10.27 21.70 -5.91
N ASP A 291 -10.34 20.43 -5.54
CA ASP A 291 -10.73 19.32 -6.41
C ASP A 291 -12.15 18.84 -6.04
N ALA A 292 -13.01 18.62 -7.04
CA ALA A 292 -14.40 18.21 -6.82
C ALA A 292 -14.53 16.72 -6.44
N ALA A 293 -13.41 15.99 -6.39
CA ALA A 293 -13.35 14.59 -6.03
C ALA A 293 -13.67 14.37 -4.53
N PRO A 294 -14.39 13.30 -4.16
CA PRO A 294 -14.70 12.98 -2.77
C PRO A 294 -13.42 12.74 -1.95
N ASN A 295 -13.49 13.01 -0.64
CA ASN A 295 -12.40 12.76 0.31
C ASN A 295 -12.02 11.28 0.28
N LEU A 296 -10.82 10.97 -0.21
CA LEU A 296 -10.31 9.61 -0.24
C LEU A 296 -9.53 9.35 1.05
N LEU A 297 -9.91 8.27 1.74
CA LEU A 297 -9.20 7.81 2.93
C LEU A 297 -7.81 7.32 2.55
N LYS A 298 -6.82 7.55 3.43
CA LYS A 298 -5.45 7.03 3.21
C LYS A 298 -5.44 5.49 3.13
N TYR A 299 -6.29 4.88 3.95
CA TYR A 299 -6.54 3.45 4.03
C TYR A 299 -8.03 3.22 4.32
N PRO A 300 -8.68 2.24 3.69
CA PRO A 300 -10.06 1.93 4.01
C PRO A 300 -10.20 1.35 5.43
N GLN A 301 -11.06 1.96 6.25
CA GLN A 301 -11.25 1.55 7.66
C GLN A 301 -11.67 0.08 7.79
N ARG A 302 -12.51 -0.41 6.87
CA ARG A 302 -12.97 -1.81 6.87
C ARG A 302 -11.83 -2.78 6.59
N ALA A 303 -10.90 -2.44 5.69
CA ALA A 303 -9.72 -3.26 5.41
C ALA A 303 -8.77 -3.29 6.62
N LEU A 304 -8.55 -2.14 7.28
CA LEU A 304 -7.73 -2.05 8.50
C LEU A 304 -8.31 -2.90 9.63
N HIS A 305 -9.61 -2.76 9.90
CA HIS A 305 -10.31 -3.51 10.93
C HIS A 305 -10.19 -5.02 10.72
N GLU A 306 -10.47 -5.47 9.50
CA GLU A 306 -10.44 -6.88 9.13
C GLU A 306 -9.01 -7.45 9.20
N ALA A 307 -8.00 -6.69 8.77
CA ALA A 307 -6.61 -7.12 8.85
C ALA A 307 -6.11 -7.24 10.31
N VAL A 308 -6.48 -6.30 11.18
CA VAL A 308 -6.15 -6.35 12.62
C VAL A 308 -6.81 -7.54 13.31
N VAL A 309 -8.11 -7.73 13.07
CA VAL A 309 -8.86 -8.82 13.70
C VAL A 309 -8.35 -10.17 13.23
N ASN A 310 -8.08 -10.33 11.93
CA ASN A 310 -7.47 -11.56 11.41
C ASN A 310 -6.09 -11.82 12.03
N ALA A 311 -5.26 -10.79 12.17
CA ALA A 311 -3.94 -10.92 12.77
C ALA A 311 -3.98 -11.35 14.24
N LEU A 312 -4.98 -10.90 15.02
CA LEU A 312 -5.15 -11.30 16.42
C LEU A 312 -5.80 -12.69 16.52
N VAL A 313 -6.93 -12.93 15.86
CA VAL A 313 -7.70 -14.18 15.99
C VAL A 313 -6.95 -15.39 15.44
N HIS A 314 -6.21 -15.23 14.35
CA HIS A 314 -5.46 -16.34 13.73
C HIS A 314 -4.03 -16.48 14.23
N ARG A 315 -3.60 -15.66 15.21
CA ARG A 315 -2.27 -15.72 15.81
C ARG A 315 -1.95 -17.11 16.38
N ASP A 316 -0.71 -17.55 16.23
CA ASP A 316 -0.15 -18.63 17.03
C ASP A 316 0.14 -18.15 18.46
N TYR A 317 -0.73 -18.51 19.40
CA TYR A 317 -0.61 -18.09 20.80
C TYR A 317 0.43 -18.84 21.62
N GLU A 318 1.02 -19.91 21.07
CA GLU A 318 2.16 -20.57 21.68
C GLU A 318 3.49 -19.87 21.33
N SER A 319 3.48 -18.89 20.41
CA SER A 319 4.64 -18.05 20.11
C SER A 319 4.78 -16.91 21.12
N ASP A 320 6.02 -16.59 21.50
CA ASP A 320 6.34 -15.42 22.32
C ASP A 320 6.43 -14.10 21.51
N GLN A 321 6.35 -14.18 20.17
CA GLN A 321 6.43 -13.00 19.31
C GLN A 321 5.10 -12.22 19.32
N PRO A 322 5.09 -10.89 19.53
CA PRO A 322 3.86 -10.12 19.49
C PRO A 322 3.34 -9.94 18.05
N VAL A 323 2.06 -9.59 17.91
CA VAL A 323 1.55 -9.03 16.66
C VAL A 323 2.20 -7.66 16.47
N ARG A 324 2.77 -7.41 15.30
CA ARG A 324 3.41 -6.12 14.99
C ARG A 324 2.60 -5.39 13.94
N VAL A 325 2.12 -4.21 14.30
CA VAL A 325 1.47 -3.28 13.37
C VAL A 325 2.42 -2.11 13.16
N THR A 326 3.00 -2.02 11.97
CA THR A 326 3.99 -1.01 11.61
C THR A 326 3.41 -0.09 10.55
N VAL A 327 3.30 1.19 10.87
CA VAL A 327 2.85 2.24 9.95
C VAL A 327 4.09 2.90 9.36
N PHE A 328 4.21 2.82 8.04
CA PHE A 328 5.15 3.62 7.25
C PHE A 328 4.40 4.76 6.59
N SER A 329 5.16 5.68 5.99
CA SER A 329 4.54 6.78 5.24
C SER A 329 3.71 6.32 4.04
N ASP A 330 4.09 5.20 3.40
CA ASP A 330 3.50 4.66 2.16
C ASP A 330 2.65 3.39 2.34
N ARG A 331 2.71 2.71 3.50
CA ARG A 331 2.00 1.44 3.74
C ARG A 331 1.84 1.14 5.22
N ILE A 332 0.96 0.20 5.53
CA ILE A 332 0.82 -0.40 6.86
C ILE A 332 1.15 -1.89 6.76
N GLU A 333 2.05 -2.38 7.60
CA GLU A 333 2.40 -3.80 7.71
C GLU A 333 1.81 -4.37 9.01
N ILE A 334 0.99 -5.42 8.90
CA ILE A 334 0.40 -6.15 10.02
C ILE A 334 0.98 -7.57 10.00
N ARG A 335 1.95 -7.83 10.86
CA ARG A 335 2.63 -9.13 10.99
C ARG A 335 2.07 -9.93 12.15
N SER A 336 1.48 -11.08 11.85
CA SER A 336 0.98 -12.04 12.83
C SER A 336 1.89 -13.27 12.95
N PRO A 337 2.25 -13.69 14.17
CA PRO A 337 2.98 -14.94 14.42
C PRO A 337 2.20 -16.19 14.00
N GLY A 338 2.93 -17.16 13.44
CA GLY A 338 2.41 -18.44 12.97
C GLY A 338 2.32 -18.52 11.45
N ALA A 339 2.63 -19.70 10.88
CA ALA A 339 2.51 -19.97 9.46
C ALA A 339 1.05 -19.93 8.98
N LEU A 340 0.82 -19.91 7.66
CA LEU A 340 -0.49 -20.26 7.12
C LEU A 340 -0.78 -21.76 7.39
N PRO A 341 -1.98 -22.16 7.88
CA PRO A 341 -2.32 -23.56 8.10
C PRO A 341 -2.16 -24.41 6.83
N SER A 342 -1.68 -25.65 6.93
CA SER A 342 -1.34 -26.47 5.76
C SER A 342 -2.56 -26.85 4.92
N ALA A 343 -3.74 -26.86 5.53
CA ALA A 343 -5.02 -27.10 4.86
C ALA A 343 -5.47 -25.93 3.97
N VAL A 344 -4.83 -24.76 4.08
CA VAL A 344 -5.15 -23.59 3.27
C VAL A 344 -4.25 -23.53 2.05
N ASP A 345 -4.87 -23.61 0.88
CA ASP A 345 -4.19 -23.41 -0.40
C ASP A 345 -3.68 -21.96 -0.52
N ARG A 346 -2.38 -21.82 -0.74
CA ARG A 346 -1.70 -20.51 -0.80
C ARG A 346 -2.19 -19.66 -1.98
N GLU A 347 -2.38 -20.26 -3.14
CA GLU A 347 -2.80 -19.54 -4.35
C GLU A 347 -4.25 -19.07 -4.21
N LYS A 348 -5.12 -19.93 -3.67
CA LYS A 348 -6.50 -19.55 -3.35
C LYS A 348 -6.58 -18.52 -2.24
N PHE A 349 -5.67 -18.56 -1.26
CA PHE A 349 -5.60 -17.55 -0.21
C PHE A 349 -5.31 -16.16 -0.78
N LEU A 350 -4.29 -16.04 -1.64
CA LEU A 350 -3.90 -14.78 -2.27
C LEU A 350 -5.02 -14.18 -3.14
N THR A 351 -5.86 -15.03 -3.73
CA THR A 351 -7.01 -14.60 -4.54
C THR A 351 -8.30 -14.43 -3.74
N GLY A 352 -8.30 -14.71 -2.42
CA GLY A 352 -9.50 -14.64 -1.58
C GLY A 352 -10.50 -15.80 -1.75
N HIS A 353 -10.11 -16.90 -2.42
CA HIS A 353 -10.96 -18.07 -2.66
C HIS A 353 -10.60 -19.27 -1.76
N ALA A 354 -9.75 -19.07 -0.76
CA ALA A 354 -9.37 -20.11 0.18
C ALA A 354 -10.56 -20.57 1.02
N ALA A 355 -10.61 -21.88 1.33
CA ALA A 355 -11.53 -22.41 2.31
C ALA A 355 -11.21 -21.82 3.71
N PRO A 356 -12.23 -21.50 4.52
CA PRO A 356 -12.01 -20.96 5.85
C PRO A 356 -11.41 -22.04 6.76
N VAL A 357 -10.23 -21.77 7.32
CA VAL A 357 -9.57 -22.63 8.32
C VAL A 357 -9.19 -21.79 9.53
N TRP A 358 -9.67 -22.19 10.71
CA TRP A 358 -9.47 -21.46 11.95
C TRP A 358 -8.51 -22.17 12.86
N ARG A 359 -7.38 -21.53 13.17
CA ARG A 359 -6.41 -22.00 14.17
C ARG A 359 -7.03 -22.00 15.57
N ASN A 360 -7.70 -20.90 15.92
CA ASN A 360 -8.33 -20.69 17.22
C ASN A 360 -9.85 -20.60 17.06
N GLN A 361 -10.51 -21.76 16.97
CA GLN A 361 -11.94 -21.83 16.65
C GLN A 361 -12.83 -21.11 17.68
N SER A 362 -12.47 -21.18 18.97
CA SER A 362 -13.26 -20.53 20.02
C SER A 362 -13.16 -19.01 19.90
N LEU A 363 -11.96 -18.49 19.67
CA LEU A 363 -11.75 -17.05 19.44
C LEU A 363 -12.53 -16.55 18.22
N ALA A 364 -12.43 -17.28 17.10
CA ALA A 364 -13.14 -16.93 15.87
C ALA A 364 -14.67 -16.90 16.09
N TYR A 365 -15.22 -17.85 16.84
CA TYR A 365 -16.63 -17.85 17.20
C TYR A 365 -17.05 -16.57 17.96
N PHE A 366 -16.32 -16.20 19.02
CA PHE A 366 -16.64 -15.03 19.83
C PHE A 366 -16.48 -13.71 19.04
N PHE A 367 -15.43 -13.58 18.23
CA PHE A 367 -15.22 -12.40 17.40
C PHE A 367 -16.29 -12.24 16.32
N ASN A 368 -16.74 -13.35 15.70
CA ASN A 368 -17.88 -13.34 14.77
C ASN A 368 -19.18 -12.94 15.47
N LYS A 369 -19.46 -13.49 16.66
CA LYS A 369 -20.67 -13.16 17.43
C LYS A 369 -20.74 -11.71 17.89
N LEU A 370 -19.58 -11.10 18.16
CA LEU A 370 -19.48 -9.69 18.53
C LEU A 370 -19.45 -8.74 17.33
N HIS A 371 -19.62 -9.25 16.10
CA HIS A 371 -19.49 -8.50 14.85
C HIS A 371 -18.14 -7.76 14.72
N LEU A 372 -17.11 -8.29 15.37
CA LEU A 372 -15.73 -7.82 15.24
C LEU A 372 -15.04 -8.49 14.05
N ALA A 373 -15.54 -9.63 13.57
CA ALA A 373 -15.12 -10.24 12.32
C ALA A 373 -16.31 -10.34 11.35
N GLN A 374 -16.04 -10.26 10.05
CA GLN A 374 -17.02 -10.61 9.02
C GLN A 374 -17.29 -12.13 9.04
N GLY A 375 -18.44 -12.56 8.50
CA GLY A 375 -18.82 -13.98 8.44
C GLY A 375 -17.77 -14.88 7.78
N GLU A 376 -17.89 -16.19 7.96
CA GLU A 376 -16.86 -17.17 7.61
C GLU A 376 -16.33 -16.99 6.17
N GLY A 377 -15.01 -16.92 6.02
CA GLY A 377 -14.34 -16.82 4.71
C GLY A 377 -14.44 -15.45 4.02
N GLN A 378 -15.08 -14.45 4.63
CA GLN A 378 -15.25 -13.14 4.00
C GLN A 378 -14.14 -12.14 4.30
N GLY A 379 -13.25 -12.44 5.25
CA GLY A 379 -12.23 -11.49 5.71
C GLY A 379 -11.26 -11.04 4.62
N ILE A 380 -10.48 -11.98 4.05
CA ILE A 380 -9.54 -11.68 2.96
C ILE A 380 -10.24 -11.09 1.72
N PRO A 381 -11.38 -11.64 1.24
CA PRO A 381 -12.18 -11.00 0.19
C PRO A 381 -12.60 -9.57 0.51
N THR A 382 -12.94 -9.27 1.76
CA THR A 382 -13.32 -7.92 2.18
C THR A 382 -12.15 -6.96 2.09
N ILE A 383 -10.96 -7.36 2.53
CA ILE A 383 -9.74 -6.54 2.38
C ILE A 383 -9.48 -6.26 0.89
N LEU A 384 -9.47 -7.30 0.06
CA LEU A 384 -9.24 -7.17 -1.40
C LEU A 384 -10.28 -6.25 -2.06
N ARG A 385 -11.56 -6.49 -1.78
CA ARG A 385 -12.68 -5.72 -2.36
C ARG A 385 -12.63 -4.26 -1.93
N THR A 386 -12.51 -3.99 -0.62
CA THR A 386 -12.55 -2.61 -0.11
C THR A 386 -11.32 -1.81 -0.53
N MET A 387 -10.13 -2.41 -0.62
CA MET A 387 -8.96 -1.73 -1.18
C MET A 387 -9.18 -1.33 -2.65
N SER A 388 -9.77 -2.22 -3.44
CA SER A 388 -10.09 -1.98 -4.86
C SER A 388 -11.18 -0.89 -5.03
N GLU A 389 -12.28 -0.98 -4.29
CA GLU A 389 -13.41 -0.03 -4.34
C GLU A 389 -12.97 1.41 -4.03
N GLU A 390 -12.01 1.58 -3.12
CA GLU A 390 -11.47 2.88 -2.71
C GLU A 390 -10.24 3.33 -3.54
N GLY A 391 -9.88 2.61 -4.61
CA GLY A 391 -8.77 2.98 -5.49
C GLY A 391 -7.36 2.81 -4.88
N CYS A 392 -7.25 2.05 -3.78
CA CYS A 392 -5.96 1.71 -3.19
C CYS A 392 -5.30 0.55 -3.96
N PRO A 393 -3.96 0.45 -3.96
CA PRO A 393 -3.27 -0.72 -4.53
C PRO A 393 -3.67 -1.99 -3.78
N ALA A 394 -3.63 -3.14 -4.46
CA ALA A 394 -3.99 -4.41 -3.84
C ALA A 394 -3.11 -4.72 -2.61
N PRO A 395 -3.69 -5.31 -1.55
CA PRO A 395 -2.93 -5.75 -0.39
C PRO A 395 -1.92 -6.85 -0.78
N ILE A 396 -0.78 -6.87 -0.11
CA ILE A 396 0.28 -7.87 -0.30
C ILE A 396 0.28 -8.79 0.92
N PHE A 397 0.33 -10.11 0.70
CA PHE A 397 0.40 -11.09 1.77
C PHE A 397 1.70 -11.89 1.65
N ASP A 398 2.61 -11.68 2.61
CA ASP A 398 3.85 -12.45 2.72
C ASP A 398 3.63 -13.64 3.65
N LEU A 399 3.66 -14.85 3.06
CA LEU A 399 3.41 -16.12 3.74
C LEU A 399 4.75 -16.79 4.11
N GLU A 400 5.33 -16.38 5.24
CA GLU A 400 6.56 -16.97 5.78
C GLU A 400 6.30 -18.29 6.52
N THR A 401 7.37 -19.02 6.85
CA THR A 401 7.31 -20.27 7.62
C THR A 401 6.86 -20.08 9.07
N GLU A 402 7.05 -18.90 9.65
CA GLU A 402 6.74 -18.62 11.06
C GLU A 402 5.83 -17.40 11.26
N SER A 403 5.42 -16.74 10.17
CA SER A 403 4.55 -15.57 10.26
C SER A 403 3.75 -15.33 8.98
N VAL A 404 2.66 -14.59 9.12
CA VAL A 404 1.90 -14.05 7.99
C VAL A 404 1.91 -12.53 8.12
N THR A 405 2.36 -11.84 7.08
CA THR A 405 2.36 -10.37 7.03
C THR A 405 1.33 -9.90 5.99
N CYS A 406 0.39 -9.06 6.43
CA CYS A 406 -0.52 -8.34 5.54
C CYS A 406 -0.03 -6.90 5.39
N THR A 407 0.31 -6.51 4.17
CA THR A 407 0.77 -5.17 3.84
C THR A 407 -0.34 -4.45 3.06
N LEU A 408 -0.78 -3.31 3.59
CA LEU A 408 -1.79 -2.44 2.98
C LEU A 408 -1.08 -1.18 2.43
N PRO A 409 -0.92 -1.05 1.11
CA PRO A 409 -0.36 0.16 0.52
C PRO A 409 -1.31 1.36 0.68
N ALA A 410 -0.75 2.56 0.87
CA ALA A 410 -1.52 3.79 0.95
C ALA A 410 -2.13 4.14 -0.41
N HIS A 411 -3.26 4.85 -0.36
CA HIS A 411 -3.86 5.40 -1.57
C HIS A 411 -2.86 6.33 -2.33
N PRO A 412 -2.69 6.22 -3.66
CA PRO A 412 -1.65 6.95 -4.40
C PRO A 412 -1.74 8.48 -4.27
N ARG A 413 -2.96 9.04 -4.16
CA ARG A 413 -3.15 10.49 -3.91
C ARG A 413 -2.49 10.97 -2.62
N HIS A 414 -2.42 10.13 -1.59
CA HIS A 414 -1.75 10.49 -0.34
C HIS A 414 -0.22 10.49 -0.50
N ALA A 415 0.31 9.62 -1.35
CA ALA A 415 1.72 9.64 -1.70
C ALA A 415 2.08 10.97 -2.41
N MET A 416 1.27 11.39 -3.39
CA MET A 416 1.48 12.67 -4.09
C MET A 416 1.46 13.86 -3.12
N MET A 417 0.48 13.90 -2.20
CA MET A 417 0.38 14.99 -1.21
C MET A 417 1.53 14.99 -0.20
N ARG A 418 1.99 13.81 0.23
CA ARG A 418 3.19 13.68 1.08
C ARG A 418 4.42 14.21 0.36
N ASP A 419 4.61 13.80 -0.90
CA ASP A 419 5.77 14.19 -1.68
C ASP A 419 5.76 15.71 -1.95
N ARG A 420 4.58 16.30 -2.20
CA ARG A 420 4.40 17.78 -2.26
C ARG A 420 4.78 18.47 -0.95
N ARG A 421 4.31 17.97 0.20
CA ARG A 421 4.68 18.52 1.51
C ARG A 421 6.17 18.40 1.79
N ALA A 422 6.81 17.32 1.33
CA ALA A 422 8.26 17.17 1.43
C ALA A 422 8.99 18.23 0.61
N ILE A 423 8.53 18.50 -0.62
CA ILE A 423 9.05 19.58 -1.45
C ILE A 423 8.87 20.95 -0.76
N GLU A 424 7.68 21.24 -0.24
CA GLU A 424 7.41 22.48 0.51
C GLU A 424 8.33 22.63 1.72
N ARG A 425 8.53 21.54 2.49
CA ARG A 425 9.44 21.52 3.62
C ARG A 425 10.88 21.81 3.20
N ASP A 426 11.36 21.20 2.11
CA ASP A 426 12.71 21.43 1.60
C ASP A 426 12.90 22.89 1.14
N ILE A 427 11.88 23.49 0.50
CA ILE A 427 11.90 24.92 0.16
C ILE A 427 12.02 25.77 1.43
N VAL A 428 11.22 25.49 2.46
CA VAL A 428 11.26 26.23 3.73
C VAL A 428 12.60 26.07 4.45
N LEU A 429 13.21 24.88 4.39
CA LEU A 429 14.52 24.59 4.98
C LEU A 429 15.70 25.15 4.16
N GLY A 430 15.46 25.68 2.96
CA GLY A 430 16.50 26.21 2.08
C GLY A 430 17.17 25.17 1.17
N ASN A 431 16.68 23.93 1.16
CA ASN A 431 17.18 22.82 0.35
C ASN A 431 16.60 22.87 -1.08
N PHE A 432 16.78 23.99 -1.77
CA PHE A 432 16.07 24.26 -3.02
C PHE A 432 16.39 23.27 -4.16
N LYS A 433 17.63 22.78 -4.22
CA LYS A 433 18.05 21.80 -5.23
C LYS A 433 17.31 20.47 -5.08
N GLU A 434 17.23 19.97 -3.85
CA GLU A 434 16.50 18.74 -3.52
C GLU A 434 15.00 18.91 -3.79
N ALA A 435 14.43 20.06 -3.41
CA ALA A 435 13.05 20.41 -3.70
C ALA A 435 12.74 20.39 -5.21
N ALA A 436 13.61 20.99 -6.03
CA ALA A 436 13.44 21.04 -7.49
C ALA A 436 13.57 19.65 -8.14
N GLU A 437 14.52 18.82 -7.68
CA GLU A 437 14.69 17.44 -8.16
C GLU A 437 13.48 16.57 -7.80
N LYS A 438 13.00 16.63 -6.55
CA LYS A 438 11.79 15.91 -6.10
C LYS A 438 10.54 16.36 -6.86
N ALA A 439 10.36 17.66 -7.07
CA ALA A 439 9.25 18.18 -7.85
C ALA A 439 9.31 17.69 -9.31
N ARG A 440 10.50 17.66 -9.92
CA ARG A 440 10.68 17.16 -11.28
C ARG A 440 10.36 15.67 -11.40
N GLU A 441 10.73 14.86 -10.41
CA GLU A 441 10.37 13.44 -10.38
C GLU A 441 8.85 13.24 -10.27
N LEU A 442 8.17 14.05 -9.46
CA LEU A 442 6.71 13.99 -9.36
C LEU A 442 6.03 14.43 -10.66
N LEU A 443 6.56 15.47 -11.32
CA LEU A 443 6.08 15.93 -12.64
C LEU A 443 6.34 14.93 -13.78
N ARG A 444 7.29 13.99 -13.65
CA ARG A 444 7.41 12.88 -14.62
C ARG A 444 6.22 11.92 -14.54
N ARG A 445 5.62 11.76 -13.35
CA ARG A 445 4.44 10.91 -13.14
C ARG A 445 3.15 11.62 -13.54
N ASP A 446 3.04 12.90 -13.18
CA ASP A 446 1.92 13.77 -13.58
C ASP A 446 2.43 15.15 -14.06
N PRO A 447 2.64 15.33 -15.38
CA PRO A 447 3.22 16.56 -15.93
C PRO A 447 2.31 17.79 -15.84
N TYR A 448 1.01 17.62 -15.57
CA TYR A 448 0.02 18.69 -15.61
C TYR A 448 -0.49 19.08 -14.20
N ASP A 449 0.12 18.53 -13.16
CA ASP A 449 -0.21 18.85 -11.79
C ASP A 449 0.17 20.28 -11.42
N SER A 450 -0.84 21.16 -11.39
CA SER A 450 -0.66 22.60 -11.19
C SER A 450 0.10 22.94 -9.90
N ARG A 451 -0.18 22.24 -8.78
CA ARG A 451 0.48 22.55 -7.51
C ARG A 451 1.96 22.18 -7.53
N THR A 452 2.32 21.05 -8.13
CA THR A 452 3.74 20.64 -8.22
C THR A 452 4.51 21.52 -9.20
N ILE A 453 3.87 21.97 -10.29
CA ILE A 453 4.46 22.96 -11.21
C ILE A 453 4.77 24.27 -10.46
N GLU A 454 3.85 24.75 -9.62
CA GLU A 454 4.08 25.95 -8.79
C GLU A 454 5.30 25.78 -7.86
N LEU A 455 5.37 24.66 -7.13
CA LEU A 455 6.49 24.35 -6.24
C LEU A 455 7.82 24.23 -7.00
N PHE A 456 7.80 23.62 -8.19
CA PHE A 456 8.97 23.53 -9.06
C PHE A 456 9.44 24.91 -9.54
N CYS A 457 8.51 25.78 -9.93
CA CYS A 457 8.81 27.17 -10.30
C CYS A 457 9.39 27.95 -9.12
N GLU A 458 8.83 27.79 -7.92
CA GLU A 458 9.30 28.46 -6.70
C GLU A 458 10.72 28.01 -6.33
N ALA A 459 10.97 26.70 -6.26
CA ALA A 459 12.29 26.14 -5.99
C ALA A 459 13.33 26.61 -7.02
N SER A 460 12.98 26.57 -8.31
CA SER A 460 13.88 27.00 -9.41
C SER A 460 14.17 28.50 -9.38
N SER A 461 13.21 29.32 -8.95
CA SER A 461 13.39 30.76 -8.74
C SER A 461 14.37 31.05 -7.62
N LEU A 462 14.22 30.38 -6.48
CA LEU A 462 15.09 30.52 -5.31
C LEU A 462 16.51 30.04 -5.58
N MET A 463 16.67 29.02 -6.44
CA MET A 463 17.97 28.57 -6.96
C MET A 463 18.62 29.52 -7.96
N LYS A 464 17.89 30.53 -8.45
CA LYS A 464 18.30 31.39 -9.59
C LYS A 464 18.61 30.58 -10.86
N ALA A 465 17.86 29.51 -11.09
CA ALA A 465 17.98 28.63 -12.26
C ALA A 465 16.65 28.55 -13.06
N PRO A 466 16.11 29.68 -13.55
CA PRO A 466 14.85 29.71 -14.29
C PRO A 466 14.89 28.92 -15.61
N GLU A 467 16.07 28.60 -16.15
CA GLU A 467 16.26 27.81 -17.36
C GLU A 467 15.72 26.38 -17.22
N ALA A 468 15.74 25.82 -16.00
CA ALA A 468 15.18 24.50 -15.74
C ALA A 468 13.66 24.45 -15.98
N VAL A 469 12.96 25.55 -15.70
CA VAL A 469 11.51 25.69 -15.96
C VAL A 469 11.24 25.79 -17.46
N TYR A 470 12.13 26.42 -18.23
CA TYR A 470 12.03 26.46 -19.68
C TYR A 470 12.14 25.08 -20.32
N GLU A 471 13.16 24.30 -19.94
CA GLU A 471 13.34 22.93 -20.47
C GLU A 471 12.14 22.04 -20.17
N PHE A 472 11.56 22.15 -18.96
CA PHE A 472 10.33 21.44 -18.61
C PHE A 472 9.13 21.93 -19.42
N ALA A 473 8.90 23.24 -19.49
CA ALA A 473 7.72 23.81 -20.15
C ALA A 473 7.69 23.57 -21.67
N LYS A 474 8.85 23.39 -22.31
CA LYS A 474 8.96 23.10 -23.75
C LYS A 474 8.31 21.77 -24.14
N GLU A 475 8.26 20.81 -23.21
CA GLU A 475 7.69 19.47 -23.44
C GLU A 475 6.18 19.39 -23.16
N LEU A 476 5.58 20.45 -22.59
CA LEU A 476 4.17 20.45 -22.18
C LEU A 476 3.22 20.90 -23.30
N HIS A 477 2.03 20.31 -23.31
CA HIS A 477 0.88 20.86 -24.03
C HIS A 477 0.25 22.00 -23.21
N ILE A 478 0.65 23.23 -23.53
CA ILE A 478 0.27 24.46 -22.79
C ILE A 478 -1.25 24.57 -22.59
N ASP A 479 -2.06 24.16 -23.56
CA ASP A 479 -3.52 24.28 -23.52
C ASP A 479 -4.20 23.41 -22.45
N LYS A 480 -3.49 22.44 -21.87
CA LYS A 480 -3.98 21.61 -20.76
C LYS A 480 -3.75 22.25 -19.39
N LEU A 481 -2.95 23.31 -19.31
CA LEU A 481 -2.62 23.99 -18.05
C LEU A 481 -3.69 25.02 -17.70
N GLY A 482 -3.98 25.17 -16.40
CA GLY A 482 -4.80 26.27 -15.90
C GLY A 482 -4.12 27.63 -16.14
N GLY A 483 -4.92 28.67 -16.38
CA GLY A 483 -4.40 30.01 -16.70
C GLY A 483 -3.47 30.62 -15.64
N THR A 484 -3.70 30.31 -14.36
CA THR A 484 -2.82 30.71 -13.25
C THR A 484 -1.45 30.03 -13.33
N THR A 485 -1.42 28.72 -13.60
CA THR A 485 -0.21 27.93 -13.80
C THR A 485 0.59 28.43 -15.00
N GLN A 486 -0.09 28.71 -16.12
CA GLN A 486 0.52 29.28 -17.31
C GLN A 486 1.19 30.63 -17.03
N LEU A 487 0.50 31.51 -16.30
CA LEU A 487 1.04 32.82 -15.90
C LEU A 487 2.29 32.66 -15.04
N LYS A 488 2.30 31.71 -14.11
CA LYS A 488 3.45 31.46 -13.23
C LYS A 488 4.68 30.98 -13.99
N ILE A 489 4.51 30.06 -14.93
CA ILE A 489 5.59 29.62 -15.82
C ILE A 489 6.11 30.81 -16.62
N ALA A 490 5.22 31.61 -17.21
CA ALA A 490 5.62 32.75 -18.01
C ALA A 490 6.37 33.84 -17.22
N GLU A 491 5.99 34.09 -15.96
CA GLU A 491 6.75 34.97 -15.05
C GLU A 491 8.20 34.47 -14.88
N MET A 492 8.38 33.17 -14.72
CA MET A 492 9.70 32.54 -14.58
C MET A 492 10.53 32.69 -15.86
N LEU A 493 9.94 32.40 -17.03
CA LEU A 493 10.61 32.60 -18.32
C LEU A 493 11.01 34.07 -18.54
N ALA A 494 10.13 35.01 -18.17
CA ALA A 494 10.40 36.44 -18.27
C ALA A 494 11.52 36.92 -17.32
N SER A 495 11.92 36.12 -16.33
CA SER A 495 12.99 36.43 -15.38
C SER A 495 14.38 35.97 -15.83
N ILE A 496 14.48 35.15 -16.87
CA ILE A 496 15.75 34.69 -17.46
C ILE A 496 16.53 35.91 -17.96
N ARG A 497 17.83 36.03 -17.61
CA ARG A 497 18.66 37.19 -17.98
C ARG A 497 18.97 37.23 -19.48
N ASP A 498 19.41 36.10 -20.04
CA ASP A 498 19.76 35.95 -21.45
C ASP A 498 18.63 35.26 -22.22
N GLN A 499 17.52 35.98 -22.43
CA GLN A 499 16.37 35.45 -23.15
C GLN A 499 16.71 35.20 -24.63
N THR A 500 16.72 33.93 -25.04
CA THR A 500 16.69 33.54 -26.45
C THR A 500 15.32 33.82 -27.06
N GLU A 501 15.21 33.94 -28.39
CA GLU A 501 13.89 34.13 -29.01
C GLU A 501 12.94 32.95 -28.78
N SER A 502 13.46 31.74 -28.57
CA SER A 502 12.63 30.59 -28.21
C SER A 502 12.01 30.72 -26.81
N THR A 503 12.74 31.25 -25.83
CA THR A 503 12.21 31.51 -24.48
C THR A 503 11.12 32.59 -24.49
N LYS A 504 11.33 33.67 -25.26
CA LYS A 504 10.33 34.73 -25.42
C LYS A 504 9.09 34.23 -26.12
N GLU A 505 9.24 33.40 -27.15
CA GLU A 505 8.10 32.86 -27.89
C GLU A 505 7.24 31.93 -27.04
N LEU A 506 7.88 31.05 -26.25
CA LEU A 506 7.15 30.20 -25.31
C LEU A 506 6.41 31.02 -24.24
N ALA A 507 7.08 32.04 -23.69
CA ALA A 507 6.46 32.96 -22.73
C ALA A 507 5.26 33.71 -23.35
N ARG A 508 5.39 34.21 -24.59
CA ARG A 508 4.27 34.84 -25.32
C ARG A 508 3.08 33.90 -25.46
N ARG A 509 3.30 32.66 -25.89
CA ARG A 509 2.23 31.65 -26.06
C ARG A 509 1.52 31.35 -24.74
N LEU A 510 2.27 31.18 -23.64
CA LEU A 510 1.71 30.99 -22.30
C LEU A 510 0.88 32.19 -21.85
N LEU A 511 1.40 33.41 -22.03
CA LEU A 511 0.70 34.65 -21.65
C LEU A 511 -0.54 34.88 -22.52
N GLN A 512 -0.52 34.50 -23.79
CA GLN A 512 -1.66 34.57 -24.71
C GLN A 512 -2.79 33.62 -24.32
N SER A 513 -2.44 32.36 -24.06
CA SER A 513 -3.39 31.35 -23.59
C SER A 513 -3.99 31.78 -22.25
N ALA A 514 -3.15 32.24 -21.32
CA ALA A 514 -3.59 32.75 -20.03
C ALA A 514 -4.54 33.95 -20.21
N ALA A 515 -4.19 34.91 -21.07
CA ALA A 515 -4.96 36.13 -21.37
C ALA A 515 -6.40 35.90 -21.88
N SER A 516 -6.78 34.66 -22.22
CA SER A 516 -8.16 34.29 -22.56
C SER A 516 -9.06 34.08 -21.33
N GLY A 517 -8.47 33.94 -20.13
CA GLY A 517 -9.18 33.75 -18.86
C GLY A 517 -9.68 35.04 -18.19
N HIS A 518 -10.45 34.87 -17.11
CA HIS A 518 -10.90 35.98 -16.26
C HIS A 518 -9.86 36.26 -15.18
N PHE A 519 -9.32 37.48 -15.12
CA PHE A 519 -8.29 37.88 -14.16
C PHE A 519 -8.78 38.91 -13.15
N GLN A 520 -8.32 38.77 -11.91
CA GLN A 520 -8.36 39.86 -10.94
C GLN A 520 -7.24 40.88 -11.21
N GLU A 521 -7.35 42.08 -10.65
CA GLU A 521 -6.40 43.19 -10.88
C GLU A 521 -4.93 42.78 -10.66
N ALA A 522 -4.65 42.02 -9.59
CA ALA A 522 -3.29 41.59 -9.25
C ALA A 522 -2.70 40.64 -10.30
N GLU A 523 -3.51 39.75 -10.87
CA GLU A 523 -3.09 38.79 -11.91
C GLU A 523 -2.92 39.49 -13.26
N ALA A 524 -3.83 40.41 -13.59
CA ALA A 524 -3.71 41.26 -14.77
C ALA A 524 -2.44 42.10 -14.73
N ARG A 525 -2.10 42.67 -13.56
CA ARG A 525 -0.85 43.42 -13.37
C ARG A 525 0.38 42.55 -13.63
N LYS A 526 0.40 41.33 -13.09
CA LYS A 526 1.47 40.34 -13.30
C LYS A 526 1.63 39.97 -14.76
N LEU A 527 0.54 39.65 -15.44
CA LEU A 527 0.47 39.34 -16.88
C LEU A 527 1.09 40.47 -17.72
N VAL A 528 0.67 41.70 -17.48
CA VAL A 528 1.17 42.89 -18.19
C VAL A 528 2.65 43.14 -17.92
N VAL A 529 3.10 43.03 -16.67
CA VAL A 529 4.52 43.18 -16.33
C VAL A 529 5.37 42.13 -17.06
N SER A 530 4.92 40.88 -17.12
CA SER A 530 5.61 39.79 -17.82
C SER A 530 5.68 40.04 -19.33
N LEU A 531 4.57 40.47 -19.97
CA LEU A 531 4.55 40.86 -21.38
C LEU A 531 5.52 42.01 -21.69
N ARG A 532 5.57 43.02 -20.82
CA ARG A 532 6.51 44.14 -20.97
C ARG A 532 7.97 43.70 -20.81
N LYS A 533 8.28 42.79 -19.87
CA LYS A 533 9.64 42.26 -19.66
C LYS A 533 10.17 41.52 -20.88
N ILE A 534 9.32 40.76 -21.59
CA ILE A 534 9.70 40.07 -22.84
C ILE A 534 9.64 41.00 -24.08
N GLY A 535 9.36 42.29 -23.89
CA GLY A 535 9.36 43.31 -24.93
C GLY A 535 8.11 43.37 -25.81
N ASP A 536 7.03 42.66 -25.43
CA ASP A 536 5.76 42.61 -26.15
C ASP A 536 4.76 43.65 -25.60
N ASN A 537 5.09 44.92 -25.83
CA ASN A 537 4.25 46.04 -25.42
C ASN A 537 2.91 46.10 -26.17
N HIS A 538 2.81 45.51 -27.37
CA HIS A 538 1.58 45.53 -28.17
C HIS A 538 0.52 44.69 -27.47
N GLN A 539 0.87 43.45 -27.16
CA GLN A 539 0.00 42.52 -26.48
C GLN A 539 -0.36 43.00 -25.07
N ALA A 540 0.58 43.65 -24.36
CA ALA A 540 0.30 44.27 -23.07
C ALA A 540 -0.85 45.30 -23.14
N ILE A 541 -0.86 46.14 -24.18
CA ILE A 541 -1.92 47.13 -24.42
C ILE A 541 -3.23 46.46 -24.81
N ASP A 542 -3.19 45.46 -25.71
CA ASP A 542 -4.40 44.74 -26.14
C ASP A 542 -5.11 44.02 -24.99
N VAL A 543 -4.33 43.38 -24.10
CA VAL A 543 -4.85 42.74 -22.89
C VAL A 543 -5.52 43.77 -21.98
N LEU A 544 -4.86 44.91 -21.74
CA LEU A 544 -5.42 45.99 -20.91
C LEU A 544 -6.69 46.59 -21.51
N ASN A 545 -6.72 46.83 -22.83
CA ASN A 545 -7.91 47.34 -23.51
C ASN A 545 -9.10 46.38 -23.40
N ARG A 546 -8.86 45.07 -23.57
CA ARG A 546 -9.89 44.06 -23.36
C ARG A 546 -10.38 44.03 -21.91
N LEU A 547 -9.46 44.03 -20.93
CA LEU A 547 -9.79 44.04 -19.51
C LEU A 547 -10.59 45.28 -19.09
N PHE A 548 -10.22 46.45 -19.59
CA PHE A 548 -10.96 47.69 -19.35
C PHE A 548 -12.34 47.67 -19.99
N THR A 549 -12.51 46.99 -21.12
CA THR A 549 -13.81 46.85 -21.79
C THR A 549 -14.70 45.85 -21.04
N SER A 550 -14.16 44.72 -20.60
CA SER A 550 -14.91 43.68 -19.90
C SER A 550 -15.20 44.01 -18.44
N ASN A 551 -14.32 44.74 -17.75
CA ASN A 551 -14.46 45.10 -16.34
C ASN A 551 -14.28 46.62 -16.15
N PRO A 552 -15.38 47.41 -16.20
CA PRO A 552 -15.33 48.86 -16.07
C PRO A 552 -14.67 49.36 -14.78
N ASN A 553 -14.77 48.59 -13.69
CA ASN A 553 -14.14 48.93 -12.39
C ASN A 553 -12.60 48.97 -12.46
N LEU A 554 -11.98 48.18 -13.35
CA LEU A 554 -10.52 48.15 -13.50
C LEU A 554 -9.99 49.37 -14.26
N LYS A 555 -10.85 50.15 -14.95
CA LYS A 555 -10.43 51.38 -15.65
C LYS A 555 -9.86 52.44 -14.72
N ASN A 556 -10.20 52.38 -13.43
CA ASN A 556 -9.73 53.32 -12.42
C ASN A 556 -8.53 52.76 -11.62
N SER A 557 -8.00 51.59 -12.00
CA SER A 557 -6.79 51.05 -11.38
C SER A 557 -5.57 51.88 -11.79
N SER A 558 -5.03 52.65 -10.84
CA SER A 558 -3.82 53.44 -11.03
C SER A 558 -2.62 52.60 -11.48
N SER A 559 -2.52 51.36 -10.97
CA SER A 559 -1.42 50.45 -11.31
C SER A 559 -1.47 49.94 -12.76
N LEU A 560 -2.67 49.59 -13.26
CA LEU A 560 -2.85 49.10 -14.63
C LEU A 560 -2.72 50.23 -15.65
N LEU A 561 -3.27 51.40 -15.35
CA LEU A 561 -3.11 52.60 -16.18
C LEU A 561 -1.65 53.03 -16.29
N GLN A 562 -0.91 53.02 -15.19
CA GLN A 562 0.52 53.34 -15.21
C GLN A 562 1.29 52.36 -16.10
N LEU A 563 0.96 51.07 -16.06
CA LEU A 563 1.58 50.07 -16.94
C LEU A 563 1.25 50.29 -18.42
N ARG A 564 -0.01 50.64 -18.75
CA ARG A 564 -0.42 50.98 -20.12
C ARG A 564 0.32 52.21 -20.63
N GLY A 565 0.38 53.27 -19.82
CA GLY A 565 1.10 54.50 -20.13
C GLY A 565 2.59 54.25 -20.38
N LYS A 566 3.23 53.41 -19.55
CA LYS A 566 4.63 53.00 -19.79
C LYS A 566 4.82 52.23 -21.09
N SER A 567 3.92 51.32 -21.45
CA SER A 567 3.97 50.61 -22.73
C SER A 567 3.86 51.57 -23.92
N TYR A 568 3.00 52.59 -23.85
CA TYR A 568 2.92 53.64 -24.86
C TYR A 568 4.21 54.48 -24.94
N ILE A 569 4.82 54.82 -23.80
CA ILE A 569 6.13 55.52 -23.77
C ILE A 569 7.21 54.67 -24.47
N ASP A 570 7.24 53.37 -24.24
CA ASP A 570 8.22 52.48 -24.88
C ASP A 570 8.00 52.37 -26.39
N PHE A 571 6.75 52.41 -26.87
CA PHE A 571 6.46 52.55 -28.31
C PHE A 571 6.92 53.89 -28.87
N ALA A 572 6.66 54.98 -28.16
CA ALA A 572 7.13 56.30 -28.56
C ALA A 572 8.66 56.33 -28.71
N LYS A 573 9.41 55.67 -27.82
CA LYS A 573 10.88 55.55 -27.93
C LYS A 573 11.29 54.88 -29.24
N ARG A 574 10.72 53.71 -29.56
CA ARG A 574 10.98 53.00 -30.84
C ARG A 574 10.64 53.85 -32.07
N CYS A 575 9.55 54.61 -32.00
CA CYS A 575 9.20 55.57 -33.05
C CYS A 575 10.25 56.68 -33.17
N THR A 576 10.79 57.21 -32.07
CA THR A 576 11.86 58.22 -32.13
C THR A 576 13.16 57.67 -32.70
N GLU A 577 13.52 56.42 -32.41
CA GLU A 577 14.70 55.76 -33.00
C GLU A 577 14.55 55.63 -34.52
N THR A 578 13.38 55.18 -34.97
CA THR A 578 13.06 55.10 -36.41
C THR A 578 13.06 56.47 -37.08
N ALA A 579 12.54 57.49 -36.40
CA ALA A 579 12.47 58.84 -36.93
C ALA A 579 13.85 59.54 -37.01
N LYS A 580 14.76 59.21 -36.08
CA LYS A 580 16.13 59.73 -36.04
C LYS A 580 17.11 58.92 -36.90
N ASN A 581 16.78 57.69 -37.28
CA ASN A 581 17.63 56.84 -38.10
C ASN A 581 17.89 57.49 -39.48
N ARG A 582 19.15 57.79 -39.79
CA ARG A 582 19.54 58.46 -41.03
C ARG A 582 19.12 57.67 -42.28
N SER A 583 19.14 56.35 -42.21
CA SER A 583 18.84 55.43 -43.31
C SER A 583 17.35 55.30 -43.65
N SER A 584 16.44 55.82 -42.80
CA SER A 584 15.00 55.69 -43.04
C SER A 584 14.47 56.74 -44.04
N PRO A 585 13.56 56.36 -44.97
CA PRO A 585 12.95 57.28 -45.93
C PRO A 585 12.23 58.47 -45.26
N PRO A 586 12.22 59.67 -45.88
CA PRO A 586 11.57 60.87 -45.31
C PRO A 586 10.09 60.67 -44.93
N ARG A 587 9.33 59.93 -45.76
CA ARG A 587 7.92 59.61 -45.51
C ARG A 587 7.74 58.72 -44.27
N ILE A 588 8.65 57.77 -44.05
CA ILE A 588 8.64 56.88 -42.88
C ILE A 588 9.01 57.67 -41.61
N LYS A 589 10.00 58.57 -41.70
CA LYS A 589 10.37 59.46 -40.58
C LYS A 589 9.21 60.37 -40.16
N ALA A 590 8.50 60.96 -41.13
CA ALA A 590 7.34 61.81 -40.85
C ALA A 590 6.24 61.03 -40.12
N ARG A 591 5.91 59.83 -40.61
CA ARG A 591 4.93 58.93 -39.99
C ARG A 591 5.37 58.46 -38.59
N ALA A 592 6.65 58.13 -38.41
CA ALA A 592 7.19 57.74 -37.11
C ALA A 592 7.08 58.87 -36.07
N TRP A 593 7.30 60.13 -36.45
CA TRP A 593 7.07 61.27 -35.56
C TRP A 593 5.59 61.51 -35.23
N GLU A 594 4.70 61.24 -36.17
CA GLU A 594 3.25 61.34 -35.97
C GLU A 594 2.76 60.27 -34.98
N GLU A 595 3.14 59.01 -35.20
CA GLU A 595 2.86 57.89 -34.29
C GLU A 595 3.47 58.11 -32.91
N CYS A 596 4.71 58.63 -32.84
CA CYS A 596 5.34 59.00 -31.57
C CYS A 596 4.50 59.99 -30.77
N ARG A 597 3.94 61.02 -31.42
CA ARG A 597 3.09 62.01 -30.74
C ARG A 597 1.79 61.38 -30.24
N ARG A 598 1.16 60.57 -31.08
CA ARG A 598 -0.07 59.84 -30.71
C ARG A 598 0.14 58.96 -29.46
N TYR A 599 1.22 58.17 -29.42
CA TYR A 599 1.52 57.35 -28.24
C TYR A 599 1.83 58.19 -27.00
N LEU A 600 2.50 59.34 -27.14
CA LEU A 600 2.75 60.24 -26.00
C LEU A 600 1.48 60.91 -25.48
N GLU A 601 0.48 61.16 -26.33
CA GLU A 601 -0.84 61.67 -25.91
C GLU A 601 -1.63 60.61 -25.14
N GLU A 602 -1.69 59.37 -25.64
CA GLU A 602 -2.34 58.27 -24.92
C GLU A 602 -1.65 57.97 -23.58
N ALA A 603 -0.31 57.96 -23.56
CA ALA A 603 0.45 57.76 -22.32
C ALA A 603 0.19 58.85 -21.28
N GLU A 604 0.07 60.10 -21.70
CA GLU A 604 -0.20 61.23 -20.79
C GLU A 604 -1.59 61.11 -20.19
N ARG A 605 -2.59 60.75 -21.01
CA ARG A 605 -3.96 60.54 -20.56
C ARG A 605 -4.04 59.47 -19.48
N ASP A 606 -3.38 58.34 -19.71
CA ASP A 606 -3.34 57.21 -18.76
C ASP A 606 -2.62 57.56 -17.47
N LEU A 607 -1.47 58.25 -17.56
CA LEU A 607 -0.69 58.62 -16.37
C LEU A 607 -1.39 59.68 -15.52
N HIS A 608 -2.09 60.65 -16.12
CA HIS A 608 -2.92 61.59 -15.36
C HIS A 608 -4.11 60.90 -14.70
N HIS A 609 -4.81 60.01 -15.42
CA HIS A 609 -5.91 59.24 -14.84
C HIS A 609 -5.42 58.32 -13.72
N ALA A 610 -4.23 57.74 -13.86
CA ALA A 610 -3.60 56.97 -12.79
C ALA A 610 -3.32 57.83 -11.54
N LEU A 611 -2.90 59.08 -11.73
CA LEU A 611 -2.61 60.02 -10.65
C LEU A 611 -3.86 60.43 -9.84
N GLU A 612 -5.03 60.47 -10.48
CA GLU A 612 -6.31 60.78 -9.83
C GLU A 612 -6.77 59.66 -8.87
N HIS A 613 -6.38 58.42 -9.17
CA HIS A 613 -6.81 57.23 -8.45
C HIS A 613 -5.70 56.55 -7.63
N VAL A 614 -4.50 57.14 -7.54
CA VAL A 614 -3.40 56.59 -6.75
C VAL A 614 -3.55 56.93 -5.27
N VAL A 615 -3.52 55.91 -4.41
CA VAL A 615 -3.65 56.07 -2.94
C VAL A 615 -2.28 56.13 -2.26
N SER A 616 -1.31 55.38 -2.78
CA SER A 616 0.04 55.25 -2.21
C SER A 616 0.93 56.45 -2.57
N PRO A 617 1.56 57.12 -1.58
CA PRO A 617 2.49 58.22 -1.84
C PRO A 617 3.70 57.83 -2.71
N ALA A 618 4.22 56.61 -2.53
CA ALA A 618 5.35 56.10 -3.30
C ALA A 618 4.99 55.88 -4.77
N ASP A 619 3.83 55.27 -5.03
CA ASP A 619 3.34 55.04 -6.41
C ASP A 619 3.04 56.36 -7.13
N ARG A 620 2.55 57.36 -6.39
CA ARG A 620 2.36 58.71 -6.91
C ARG A 620 3.67 59.34 -7.37
N GLU A 621 4.75 59.18 -6.61
CA GLU A 621 6.08 59.67 -7.01
C GLU A 621 6.57 58.99 -8.30
N TYR A 622 6.38 57.67 -8.42
CA TYR A 622 6.73 56.96 -9.65
C TYR A 622 5.95 57.47 -10.87
N ILE A 623 4.64 57.70 -10.74
CA ILE A 623 3.80 58.25 -11.82
C ILE A 623 4.27 59.66 -12.22
N LEU A 624 4.63 60.51 -11.24
CA LEU A 624 5.15 61.85 -11.49
C LEU A 624 6.47 61.80 -12.28
N ARG A 625 7.39 60.90 -11.92
CA ARG A 625 8.64 60.70 -12.68
C ARG A 625 8.37 60.23 -14.11
N ASP A 626 7.38 59.36 -14.32
CA ASP A 626 6.98 58.92 -15.65
C ASP A 626 6.41 60.09 -16.49
N LEU A 627 5.62 60.99 -15.87
CA LEU A 627 5.10 62.21 -16.49
C LEU A 627 6.21 63.23 -16.82
N GLU A 628 7.20 63.40 -15.95
CA GLU A 628 8.37 64.24 -16.22
C GLU A 628 9.16 63.71 -17.43
N PHE A 629 9.38 62.39 -17.49
CA PHE A 629 10.02 61.74 -18.62
C PHE A 629 9.21 61.91 -19.91
N LEU A 630 7.89 61.75 -19.83
CA LEU A 630 6.97 61.96 -20.95
C LEU A 630 7.04 63.41 -21.47
N ALA A 631 7.07 64.40 -20.57
CA ALA A 631 7.21 65.81 -20.94
C ALA A 631 8.54 66.09 -21.66
N HIS A 632 9.63 65.44 -21.23
CA HIS A 632 10.91 65.49 -21.93
C HIS A 632 10.82 64.89 -23.34
N MET A 633 10.23 63.70 -23.48
CA MET A 633 9.99 63.05 -24.78
C MET A 633 9.14 63.91 -25.73
N LYS A 634 8.10 64.59 -25.21
CA LYS A 634 7.28 65.51 -25.99
C LYS A 634 8.07 66.71 -26.53
N LYS A 635 9.05 67.23 -25.77
CA LYS A 635 9.95 68.30 -26.26
C LYS A 635 10.80 67.81 -27.43
N ILE A 636 11.29 66.57 -27.36
CA ILE A 636 12.06 65.94 -28.46
C ILE A 636 11.18 65.73 -29.70
N ALA A 637 9.90 65.39 -29.52
CA ALA A 637 8.95 65.11 -30.60
C ALA A 637 8.31 66.35 -31.26
N ARG A 638 8.65 67.57 -30.80
CA ARG A 638 8.21 68.81 -31.43
C ARG A 638 8.83 68.94 -32.81
N LYS A 639 8.03 69.39 -33.80
CA LYS A 639 8.50 69.66 -35.16
C LYS A 639 9.73 70.58 -35.10
N PRO A 640 10.82 70.29 -35.83
CA PRO A 640 11.84 71.29 -36.05
C PRO A 640 11.17 72.50 -36.72
N THR A 641 11.27 73.68 -36.11
CA THR A 641 11.00 74.94 -36.78
C THR A 641 11.91 74.97 -38.00
N ARG A 642 11.32 75.05 -39.20
CA ARG A 642 12.05 75.22 -40.46
C ARG A 642 13.05 76.38 -40.28
N TYR A 643 14.34 76.09 -40.23
CA TYR A 643 15.32 77.06 -40.68
C TYR A 643 15.24 77.09 -42.21
N ARG A 644 15.15 78.30 -42.75
CA ARG A 644 15.13 78.63 -44.18
C ARG A 644 16.30 78.01 -44.92
#